data_AF-A0A942J0N8-F1
#
_entry.id   AF-A0A942J0N8-F1
#
_cell.length_a   1.000
_cell.length_b   1.000
_cell.length_c   1.000
_cell.angle_alpha   90.00
_cell.angle_beta   90.00
_cell.angle_gamma   90.00
#
_symmetry.space_group_name_H-M   'P 1'
#
loop_
_entity.id
_entity.type
_entity.pdbx_description
1 polymer ?
#
loop_
_entity_poly.entity_id
_entity_poly.type
_entity_poly.pdbx_seq_one_letter_code
_entity_poly.pdbx_strand_id
1 'polypeptide(L)'
;MESENEHPAVIFSKPLYQYCNGGFIHVLLIDRAKNTINKFIFVEKLDSIPSLLKAYRGYNVYFGVATRLDGDMTKEGIIEIPVLWVEIDLTDKFGVDLPNKKEIIQRLKDFPLKPTFIINSGGGLHVYWKLKNPLSKNDIILAENLLKKLAFYLGGDRSSTDASRNLRLPGTWNLKPKYKTPRKVTVEEAHPENEYNPGDFDFLPEIEEPSPPNNEDRREYHQEKNERLIMECEFLKHCDKDRATLSEPEWYAMISILAREIGGPNLIHNLSRGYPKYSPAETNKKILHAINDAGPATCERIKSLWDCKKNCGVKSPAVLALKTKRDESAESYDTDIRVIADDEWPEPIPLDEYSYLPDFPVDALSGIGREVVTMVSDVNQVDPALTASAHLANLSLCFARKTLVDLCSHREQLNVYLCPVYDSGHRKSSTVNEIVRPIYDYERMKQEELETTVMEARNIFKIKEKRLDRLQKRAADEDDLEQRRQLIREASELTRDMAEHPVPRSPIFLVDDITPEKLGVLMAENLEKIGAIHPEGNLFEIMAGRYSKDGTANIDLFLKAHAGDPWGNHRIGRDSKTMQSPALTLCLAVQSETIEEIGKNNHFRGRGLLARFLYSRCKSRVGYRGRQTSAVPMTLKDKYRKHIFSLMELPFVESALRLSPDAQQVWDEFYGDIETEMRPEGSLYYLPDWGSKLPGAVARIAGLLHLAEHGASGLAMPISVSTVSATCVIGAYFKEHALAIFGLMREDRRFKLARQILDHIRRNKGDAFNGRDIMRSTSIAMMDEVEQGLKVLQDRGIIRESASYKEKGIGRPKGTAYQVNPRIFNSNIRKGY
;
A
#
# COMPACT_ATOMS: atom_id res chain seq x y z
N MET A 1 16.38 44.35 42.75
CA MET A 1 17.17 44.05 41.54
C MET A 1 16.48 42.90 40.83
N GLU A 2 15.38 43.20 40.14
CA GLU A 2 14.83 42.25 39.17
C GLU A 2 15.79 42.29 37.99
N SER A 3 16.56 41.23 37.75
CA SER A 3 17.13 41.05 36.42
C SER A 3 15.96 41.06 35.45
N GLU A 4 15.92 42.03 34.54
CA GLU A 4 14.88 42.15 33.50
C GLU A 4 14.72 40.79 32.82
N ASN A 5 13.69 40.02 33.21
CA ASN A 5 13.42 38.73 32.58
C ASN A 5 12.92 39.02 31.18
N GLU A 6 13.85 38.94 30.23
CA GLU A 6 13.63 39.12 28.81
C GLU A 6 12.44 38.25 28.36
N HIS A 7 11.54 38.79 27.53
CA HIS A 7 10.31 38.09 27.16
C HIS A 7 10.64 36.74 26.47
N PRO A 8 9.89 35.63 26.70
CA PRO A 8 10.24 34.32 26.12
C PRO A 8 10.39 34.31 24.60
N ALA A 9 9.62 35.14 23.90
CA ALA A 9 9.76 35.32 22.45
C ALA A 9 11.14 35.87 22.06
N VAL A 10 11.71 36.78 22.85
CA VAL A 10 13.02 37.40 22.63
C VAL A 10 14.14 36.44 23.03
N ILE A 11 14.01 35.75 24.18
CA ILE A 11 14.93 34.67 24.61
C ILE A 11 15.09 33.61 23.51
N PHE A 12 13.99 33.27 22.85
CA PHE A 12 13.99 32.32 21.74
C PHE A 12 14.53 32.94 20.45
N SER A 13 14.06 34.12 20.04
CA SER A 13 14.36 34.66 18.71
C SER A 13 15.76 35.24 18.59
N LYS A 14 16.29 35.94 19.60
CA LYS A 14 17.61 36.59 19.49
C LYS A 14 18.73 35.58 19.18
N PRO A 15 18.89 34.49 19.94
CA PRO A 15 19.94 33.50 19.65
C PRO A 15 19.68 32.75 18.34
N LEU A 16 18.41 32.56 17.97
CA LEU A 16 18.03 31.83 16.75
C LEU A 16 18.47 32.56 15.48
N TYR A 17 18.32 33.88 15.43
CA TYR A 17 18.60 34.69 14.24
C TYR A 17 19.96 35.40 14.28
N GLN A 18 20.81 35.14 15.28
CA GLN A 18 22.05 35.88 15.52
C GLN A 18 23.05 35.85 14.35
N TYR A 19 22.97 34.83 13.49
CA TYR A 19 23.86 34.65 12.33
C TYR A 19 23.21 35.05 11.00
N CYS A 20 21.97 35.54 11.00
CA CYS A 20 21.32 36.01 9.78
C CYS A 20 21.89 37.37 9.36
N ASN A 21 22.10 37.56 8.06
CA ASN A 21 22.65 38.79 7.49
C ASN A 21 21.59 39.87 7.23
N GLY A 22 20.31 39.59 7.56
CA GLY A 22 19.22 40.56 7.48
C GLY A 22 17.85 39.92 7.25
N GLY A 23 16.89 40.74 6.81
CA GLY A 23 15.53 40.31 6.51
C GLY A 23 14.55 40.44 7.68
N PHE A 24 13.34 39.94 7.46
CA PHE A 24 12.22 40.06 8.37
C PHE A 24 11.73 38.69 8.80
N ILE A 25 11.33 38.56 10.07
CA ILE A 25 10.50 37.44 10.49
C ILE A 25 9.04 37.80 10.23
N HIS A 26 8.30 36.88 9.60
CA HIS A 26 6.86 37.02 9.41
C HIS A 26 6.14 36.56 10.68
N VAL A 27 5.24 37.39 11.22
CA VAL A 27 4.39 37.06 12.36
C VAL A 27 2.93 37.09 11.90
N LEU A 28 2.29 35.92 11.96
CA LEU A 28 0.89 35.71 11.62
C LEU A 28 0.04 35.70 12.89
N LEU A 29 -0.91 36.61 12.94
CA LEU A 29 -1.85 36.81 14.04
C LEU A 29 -3.25 36.42 13.57
N ILE A 30 -3.91 35.49 14.26
CA ILE A 30 -5.25 35.01 13.90
C ILE A 30 -6.20 35.21 15.07
N ASP A 31 -7.26 36.00 14.88
CA ASP A 31 -8.28 36.19 15.92
C ASP A 31 -9.22 34.98 16.06
N ARG A 32 -10.20 35.06 16.97
CA ARG A 32 -11.21 33.99 17.16
C ARG A 32 -12.17 33.84 15.99
N ALA A 33 -12.39 34.90 15.22
CA ALA A 33 -13.22 34.90 14.02
C ALA A 33 -12.46 34.42 12.77
N LYS A 34 -11.19 34.04 12.92
CA LYS A 34 -10.25 33.62 11.87
C LYS A 34 -9.81 34.76 10.94
N ASN A 35 -9.95 36.02 11.36
CA ASN A 35 -9.32 37.13 10.64
C ASN A 35 -7.81 37.08 10.87
N THR A 36 -7.05 37.31 9.79
CA THR A 36 -5.59 37.21 9.78
C THR A 36 -4.95 38.59 9.68
N ILE A 37 -3.92 38.84 10.48
CA ILE A 37 -3.05 40.02 10.40
C ILE A 37 -1.61 39.53 10.22
N ASN A 38 -0.92 40.11 9.23
CA ASN A 38 0.46 39.81 8.92
C ASN A 38 1.35 40.96 9.36
N LYS A 39 2.44 40.65 10.04
CA LYS A 39 3.45 41.61 10.48
C LYS A 39 4.83 41.12 10.09
N PHE A 40 5.70 42.03 9.72
CA PHE A 40 7.09 41.76 9.38
C PHE A 40 7.96 42.51 10.37
N ILE A 41 8.81 41.77 11.09
CA ILE A 41 9.71 42.33 12.09
C ILE A 41 11.12 42.13 11.60
N PHE A 42 11.83 43.24 11.37
CA PHE A 42 13.23 43.20 10.96
C PHE A 42 14.06 42.47 12.02
N VAL A 43 14.98 41.58 11.62
CA VAL A 43 15.75 40.73 12.56
C VAL A 43 16.59 41.53 13.55
N GLU A 44 16.99 42.77 13.22
CA GLU A 44 17.68 43.66 14.17
C GLU A 44 16.73 44.31 15.20
N LYS A 45 15.42 44.16 15.03
CA LYS A 45 14.38 44.76 15.87
C LYS A 45 13.54 43.70 16.60
N LEU A 46 14.09 42.51 16.86
CA LEU A 46 13.38 41.43 17.57
C LEU A 46 12.95 41.82 18.99
N ASP A 47 13.62 42.80 19.62
CA ASP A 47 13.19 43.40 20.88
C ASP A 47 11.82 44.08 20.84
N SER A 48 11.30 44.37 19.64
CA SER A 48 9.97 44.94 19.46
C SER A 48 8.83 43.91 19.53
N ILE A 49 9.14 42.60 19.48
CA ILE A 49 8.14 41.52 19.51
C ILE A 49 7.18 41.64 20.70
N PRO A 50 7.63 41.84 21.96
CA PRO A 50 6.73 41.90 23.11
C PRO A 50 5.70 43.03 23.02
N SER A 51 6.10 44.19 22.47
CA SER A 51 5.21 45.31 22.22
C SER A 51 4.13 44.96 21.19
N LEU A 52 4.51 44.25 20.12
CA LEU A 52 3.55 43.72 19.15
C LEU A 52 2.57 42.74 19.82
N LEU A 53 3.07 41.76 20.56
CA LEU A 53 2.24 40.74 21.23
C LEU A 53 1.28 41.35 22.25
N LYS A 54 1.67 42.44 22.92
CA LYS A 54 0.80 43.19 23.83
C LYS A 54 -0.37 43.85 23.10
N ALA A 55 -0.17 44.35 21.88
CA ALA A 55 -1.22 44.95 21.07
C ALA A 55 -2.25 43.93 20.54
N TYR A 56 -1.85 42.67 20.37
CA TYR A 56 -2.69 41.60 19.80
C TYR A 56 -2.99 40.49 20.81
N ARG A 57 -3.27 40.84 22.07
CA ARG A 57 -3.73 39.88 23.09
C ARG A 57 -5.00 39.17 22.64
N GLY A 58 -5.06 37.86 22.85
CA GLY A 58 -6.22 37.04 22.45
C GLY A 58 -6.19 36.53 21.01
N TYR A 59 -5.10 36.78 20.28
CA TYR A 59 -4.84 36.20 18.98
C TYR A 59 -4.01 34.91 19.11
N ASN A 60 -4.27 33.96 18.22
CA ASN A 60 -3.34 32.87 17.94
C ASN A 60 -2.15 33.45 17.18
N VAL A 61 -0.95 33.29 17.73
CA VAL A 61 0.27 33.83 17.14
C VAL A 61 1.11 32.71 16.56
N TYR A 62 1.62 32.94 15.36
CA TYR A 62 2.59 32.12 14.66
C TYR A 62 3.70 32.99 14.07
N PHE A 63 4.85 32.40 13.77
CA PHE A 63 5.92 33.06 13.04
C PHE A 63 6.51 32.14 11.98
N GLY A 64 6.95 32.72 10.87
CA GLY A 64 7.75 32.05 9.86
C GLY A 64 9.18 31.91 10.35
N VAL A 65 9.72 30.69 10.29
CA VAL A 65 11.03 30.36 10.87
C VAL A 65 12.20 30.90 10.01
N ALA A 66 12.03 30.91 8.70
CA ALA A 66 13.00 31.53 7.79
C ALA A 66 12.84 33.05 7.74
N THR A 67 13.95 33.78 7.58
CA THR A 67 13.92 35.23 7.32
C THR A 67 13.41 35.49 5.91
N ARG A 68 12.76 36.64 5.72
CA ARG A 68 12.08 36.97 4.46
C ARG A 68 12.28 38.41 4.01
N LEU A 69 11.99 38.67 2.73
CA LEU A 69 11.76 40.00 2.20
C LEU A 69 10.54 40.64 2.87
N ASP A 70 10.57 41.96 3.04
CA ASP A 70 9.47 42.69 3.65
C ASP A 70 8.19 42.53 2.81
N GLY A 71 7.09 42.17 3.46
CA GLY A 71 5.80 41.98 2.81
C GLY A 71 5.61 40.66 2.05
N ASP A 72 6.64 39.82 1.92
CA ASP A 72 6.57 38.58 1.15
C ASP A 72 6.43 37.33 2.04
N MET A 73 5.24 36.75 2.04
CA MET A 73 4.90 35.55 2.81
C MET A 73 5.11 34.25 2.03
N THR A 74 5.51 34.35 0.76
CA THR A 74 5.70 33.20 -0.12
C THR A 74 7.07 32.55 0.11
N LYS A 75 7.29 31.39 -0.51
CA LYS A 75 8.58 30.68 -0.43
C LYS A 75 9.66 31.44 -1.19
N GLU A 76 9.26 32.21 -2.20
CA GLU A 76 10.08 33.12 -2.99
C GLU A 76 10.63 34.27 -2.14
N GLY A 77 9.91 34.67 -1.09
CA GLY A 77 10.35 35.70 -0.16
C GLY A 77 11.47 35.28 0.80
N ILE A 78 11.81 33.99 0.90
CA ILE A 78 12.81 33.48 1.85
C ILE A 78 14.23 34.01 1.53
N ILE A 79 14.95 34.46 2.55
CA ILE A 79 16.34 34.93 2.47
C ILE A 79 17.27 33.88 3.10
N GLU A 80 17.10 33.57 4.39
CA GLU A 80 17.93 32.63 5.15
C GLU A 80 17.07 31.70 6.03
N ILE A 81 17.54 30.47 6.21
CA ILE A 81 16.97 29.44 7.10
C ILE A 81 17.98 29.19 8.22
N PRO A 82 17.79 29.80 9.41
CA PRO A 82 18.80 29.75 10.48
C PRO A 82 18.79 28.46 11.31
N VAL A 83 17.79 27.60 11.12
CA VAL A 83 17.50 26.50 12.04
C VAL A 83 16.76 25.38 11.31
N LEU A 84 17.00 24.13 11.71
CA LEU A 84 16.16 22.97 11.36
C LEU A 84 15.19 22.66 12.50
N TRP A 85 13.98 22.20 12.20
CA TRP A 85 12.94 21.96 13.19
C TRP A 85 12.12 20.68 12.97
N VAL A 86 11.44 20.25 14.02
CA VAL A 86 10.38 19.23 13.96
C VAL A 86 9.19 19.67 14.80
N GLU A 87 7.99 19.57 14.24
CA GLU A 87 6.71 19.69 14.96
C GLU A 87 6.25 18.28 15.37
N ILE A 88 6.19 18.01 16.67
CA ILE A 88 5.79 16.71 17.23
C ILE A 88 4.44 16.89 17.91
N ASP A 89 3.38 16.34 17.32
CA ASP A 89 2.08 16.29 17.98
C ASP A 89 2.11 15.24 19.10
N LEU A 90 1.77 15.66 20.32
CA LEU A 90 1.62 14.74 21.46
C LEU A 90 0.14 14.50 21.80
N THR A 91 -0.77 15.19 21.12
CA THR A 91 -2.20 15.07 21.31
C THR A 91 -2.93 14.92 19.98
N ASP A 92 -4.02 14.17 19.96
CA ASP A 92 -4.87 14.00 18.78
C ASP A 92 -5.68 15.28 18.43
N LYS A 93 -6.53 15.17 17.40
CA LYS A 93 -7.41 16.27 16.97
C LYS A 93 -8.42 16.71 18.04
N PHE A 94 -8.63 15.92 19.09
CA PHE A 94 -9.50 16.22 20.23
C PHE A 94 -8.73 16.69 21.47
N GLY A 95 -7.40 16.79 21.39
CA GLY A 95 -6.54 17.25 22.48
C GLY A 95 -6.24 16.17 23.53
N VAL A 96 -6.46 14.89 23.21
CA VAL A 96 -6.15 13.71 24.02
C VAL A 96 -4.73 13.23 23.71
N ASP A 97 -3.96 12.83 24.72
CA ASP A 97 -2.59 12.33 24.54
C ASP A 97 -2.54 11.15 23.56
N LEU A 98 -1.57 11.17 22.64
CA LEU A 98 -1.36 10.06 21.72
C LEU A 98 -0.87 8.80 22.48
N PRO A 99 -1.31 7.60 22.11
CA PRO A 99 -0.89 6.35 22.77
C PRO A 99 0.63 6.11 22.76
N ASN A 100 1.33 6.60 21.73
CA ASN A 100 2.77 6.48 21.54
C ASN A 100 3.58 7.66 22.14
N LYS A 101 2.94 8.57 22.86
CA LYS A 101 3.60 9.76 23.46
C LYS A 101 4.89 9.44 24.23
N LYS A 102 4.91 8.35 25.00
CA LYS A 102 6.11 7.92 25.75
C LYS A 102 7.26 7.51 24.84
N GLU A 103 6.96 6.81 23.76
CA GLU A 103 7.94 6.35 22.78
C GLU A 103 8.54 7.54 22.02
N ILE A 104 7.71 8.49 21.59
CA ILE A 104 8.14 9.72 20.91
C ILE A 104 9.09 10.54 21.81
N ILE A 105 8.72 10.72 23.08
CA ILE A 105 9.58 11.41 24.06
C ILE A 105 10.90 10.66 24.26
N GLN A 106 10.87 9.33 24.28
CA GLN A 106 12.08 8.51 24.41
C GLN A 106 12.99 8.65 23.18
N ARG A 107 12.44 8.58 21.96
CA ARG A 107 13.20 8.80 20.71
C ARG A 107 13.87 10.18 20.67
N LEU A 108 13.20 11.22 21.16
CA LEU A 108 13.78 12.56 21.25
C LEU A 108 14.96 12.61 22.25
N LYS A 109 14.85 11.93 23.40
CA LYS A 109 15.94 11.84 24.40
C LYS A 109 17.16 11.09 23.87
N ASP A 110 16.90 10.03 23.11
CA ASP A 110 17.91 9.15 22.52
C ASP A 110 18.52 9.73 21.24
N PHE A 111 18.00 10.87 20.76
CA PHE A 111 18.51 11.49 19.55
C PHE A 111 19.97 11.95 19.74
N PRO A 112 20.90 11.61 18.81
CA PRO A 112 22.32 11.89 18.97
C PRO A 112 22.67 13.39 19.09
N LEU A 113 21.92 14.25 18.40
CA LEU A 113 22.15 15.70 18.41
C LEU A 113 21.18 16.38 19.38
N LYS A 114 21.70 16.96 20.47
CA LYS A 114 20.87 17.63 21.47
C LYS A 114 20.15 18.87 20.89
N PRO A 115 18.85 19.08 21.15
CA PRO A 115 18.17 20.26 20.65
C PRO A 115 18.78 21.57 21.16
N THR A 116 18.71 22.63 20.34
CA THR A 116 18.99 24.00 20.76
C THR A 116 17.81 24.58 21.55
N PHE A 117 16.58 24.32 21.10
CA PHE A 117 15.37 24.70 21.82
C PHE A 117 14.32 23.61 21.76
N ILE A 118 13.59 23.44 22.86
CA ILE A 118 12.34 22.68 22.92
C ILE A 118 11.24 23.62 23.37
N ILE A 119 10.25 23.82 22.50
CA ILE A 119 9.10 24.70 22.75
C ILE A 119 7.85 23.85 22.90
N ASN A 120 7.13 24.00 23.99
CA ASN A 120 5.80 23.43 24.15
C ASN A 120 4.78 24.34 23.47
N SER A 121 4.17 23.84 22.39
CA SER A 121 3.21 24.59 21.57
C SER A 121 1.81 24.65 22.17
N GLY A 122 1.60 23.97 23.30
CA GLY A 122 0.29 23.65 23.87
C GLY A 122 -0.41 22.47 23.18
N GLY A 123 0.03 21.99 22.02
CA GLY A 123 -0.51 20.78 21.37
C GLY A 123 0.48 19.63 21.29
N GLY A 124 1.76 19.93 21.47
CA GLY A 124 2.91 19.08 21.22
C GLY A 124 4.21 19.86 21.44
N LEU A 125 5.30 19.39 20.84
CA LEU A 125 6.63 20.01 20.96
C LEU A 125 7.09 20.54 19.60
N HIS A 126 7.68 21.73 19.58
CA HIS A 126 8.52 22.19 18.47
C HIS A 126 9.96 22.09 18.92
N VAL A 127 10.75 21.30 18.21
CA VAL A 127 12.16 21.04 18.53
C VAL A 127 13.02 21.70 17.46
N TYR A 128 14.10 22.37 17.86
CA TYR A 128 14.92 23.20 16.98
C TYR A 128 16.42 22.87 17.13
N TRP A 129 17.14 22.83 16.01
CA TRP A 129 18.61 22.71 15.93
C TRP A 129 19.18 23.87 15.13
N LYS A 130 19.79 24.84 15.82
CA LYS A 130 20.32 26.08 15.24
C LYS A 130 21.55 25.79 14.37
N LEU A 131 21.62 26.42 13.20
CA LEU A 131 22.73 26.28 12.29
C LEU A 131 23.81 27.34 12.55
N LYS A 132 25.08 26.93 12.53
CA LYS A 132 26.24 27.85 12.63
C LYS A 132 26.29 28.83 11.47
N ASN A 133 25.93 28.33 10.29
CA ASN A 133 25.80 29.11 9.06
C ASN A 133 24.36 28.94 8.57
N PRO A 134 23.51 29.98 8.63
CA PRO A 134 22.17 29.90 8.06
C PRO A 134 22.19 29.46 6.60
N LEU A 135 21.30 28.53 6.25
CA LEU A 135 21.13 28.08 4.88
C LEU A 135 20.53 29.21 4.05
N SER A 136 21.01 29.38 2.82
CA SER A 136 20.49 30.43 1.94
C SER A 136 19.18 30.00 1.26
N LYS A 137 18.53 30.93 0.54
CA LYS A 137 17.42 30.63 -0.37
C LYS A 137 17.73 29.48 -1.34
N ASN A 138 18.97 29.33 -1.80
CA ASN A 138 19.35 28.26 -2.74
C ASN A 138 19.36 26.88 -2.08
N ASP A 139 19.45 26.83 -0.75
CA ASP A 139 19.55 25.60 0.04
C ASP A 139 18.18 25.15 0.58
N ILE A 140 17.08 25.75 0.13
CA ILE A 140 15.72 25.38 0.55
C ILE A 140 15.46 23.88 0.36
N ILE A 141 15.88 23.31 -0.77
CA ILE A 141 15.68 21.88 -1.05
C ILE A 141 16.44 21.02 -0.02
N LEU A 142 17.68 21.41 0.31
CA LEU A 142 18.48 20.73 1.34
C LEU A 142 17.81 20.84 2.71
N ALA A 143 17.36 22.03 3.09
CA ALA A 143 16.68 22.26 4.36
C ALA A 143 15.40 21.40 4.47
N GLU A 144 14.53 21.43 3.45
CA GLU A 144 13.29 20.65 3.45
C GLU A 144 13.55 19.14 3.48
N ASN A 145 14.59 18.66 2.80
CA ASN A 145 15.02 17.26 2.89
C ASN A 145 15.44 16.88 4.31
N LEU A 146 16.26 17.72 4.96
CA LEU A 146 16.68 17.48 6.35
C LEU A 146 15.50 17.56 7.32
N LEU A 147 14.56 18.48 7.13
CA LEU A 147 13.33 18.57 7.92
C LEU A 147 12.47 17.31 7.76
N LYS A 148 12.35 16.77 6.53
CA LYS A 148 11.65 15.50 6.25
C LYS A 148 12.33 14.33 6.97
N LYS A 149 13.66 14.27 6.91
CA LYS A 149 14.50 13.28 7.61
C LYS A 149 14.28 13.30 9.11
N LEU A 150 14.35 14.49 9.70
CA LEU A 150 14.13 14.71 11.13
C LEU A 150 12.69 14.34 11.55
N ALA A 151 11.68 14.79 10.79
CA ALA A 151 10.28 14.49 11.08
C ALA A 151 10.00 12.98 11.04
N PHE A 152 10.50 12.26 10.04
CA PHE A 152 10.33 10.81 9.96
C PHE A 152 11.03 10.06 11.09
N TYR A 153 12.29 10.41 11.38
CA TYR A 153 13.07 9.73 12.42
C TYR A 153 12.45 9.92 13.81
N LEU A 154 12.05 11.15 14.13
CA LEU A 154 11.53 11.52 15.45
C LEU A 154 10.01 11.31 15.61
N GLY A 155 9.31 10.89 14.55
CA GLY A 155 7.86 10.73 14.56
C GLY A 155 7.09 12.06 14.61
N GLY A 156 7.64 13.11 14.01
CA GLY A 156 7.01 14.43 13.83
C GLY A 156 6.07 14.52 12.63
N ASP A 157 5.35 15.64 12.54
CA ASP A 157 4.41 15.96 11.47
C ASP A 157 5.17 16.21 10.15
N ARG A 158 5.04 15.26 9.22
CA ARG A 158 5.67 15.33 7.89
C ARG A 158 5.08 16.46 7.02
N SER A 159 3.90 16.98 7.35
CA SER A 159 3.28 18.11 6.65
C SER A 159 3.83 19.48 7.07
N SER A 160 4.70 19.52 8.09
CA SER A 160 5.34 20.74 8.63
C SER A 160 6.80 20.91 8.22
N THR A 161 7.18 20.28 7.11
CA THR A 161 8.57 20.17 6.63
C THR A 161 8.92 21.17 5.51
N ASP A 162 8.01 22.09 5.17
CA ASP A 162 8.24 23.14 4.19
C ASP A 162 9.03 24.33 4.81
N ALA A 163 9.97 24.92 4.07
CA ALA A 163 10.78 26.04 4.58
C ALA A 163 9.95 27.31 4.86
N SER A 164 8.73 27.39 4.31
CA SER A 164 7.78 28.48 4.57
C SER A 164 6.91 28.27 5.82
N ARG A 165 7.18 27.22 6.62
CA ARG A 165 6.30 26.81 7.71
C ARG A 165 6.17 27.88 8.80
N ASN A 166 4.94 28.04 9.29
CA ASN A 166 4.61 28.90 10.42
C ASN A 166 4.46 28.06 11.70
N LEU A 167 5.28 28.38 12.71
CA LEU A 167 5.28 27.71 14.01
C LEU A 167 4.83 28.66 15.14
N ARG A 168 4.49 28.10 16.29
CA ARG A 168 4.05 28.88 17.46
C ARG A 168 5.21 29.66 18.06
N LEU A 169 4.99 30.94 18.33
CA LEU A 169 5.96 31.81 18.97
C LEU A 169 5.89 31.70 20.51
N PRO A 170 6.99 31.44 21.23
CA PRO A 170 6.98 31.36 22.69
C PRO A 170 6.51 32.64 23.39
N GLY A 171 5.91 32.50 24.58
CA GLY A 171 5.33 33.63 25.31
C GLY A 171 3.93 34.03 24.82
N THR A 172 3.34 33.26 23.91
CA THR A 172 1.97 33.46 23.40
C THR A 172 1.03 32.36 23.90
N TRP A 173 -0.22 32.34 23.42
CA TRP A 173 -1.24 31.37 23.82
C TRP A 173 -1.78 30.60 22.61
N ASN A 174 -1.92 29.29 22.76
CA ASN A 174 -2.64 28.43 21.85
C ASN A 174 -4.14 28.46 22.20
N LEU A 175 -4.91 29.15 21.37
CA LEU A 175 -6.33 29.44 21.57
C LEU A 175 -7.22 28.59 20.63
N LYS A 176 -6.71 27.47 20.11
CA LYS A 176 -7.50 26.62 19.20
C LYS A 176 -8.75 26.11 19.94
N PRO A 177 -9.97 26.17 19.33
CA PRO A 177 -11.22 25.76 19.97
C PRO A 177 -11.26 24.32 20.47
N LYS A 178 -10.40 23.43 19.94
CA LYS A 178 -10.30 22.04 20.37
C LYS A 178 -9.79 21.88 21.82
N TYR A 179 -9.17 22.91 22.39
CA TYR A 179 -8.71 22.89 23.78
C TYR A 179 -9.73 23.57 24.69
N LYS A 180 -10.15 22.86 25.74
CA LYS A 180 -11.10 23.38 26.75
C LYS A 180 -10.60 24.67 27.43
N THR A 181 -9.28 24.78 27.59
CA THR A 181 -8.62 25.96 28.15
C THR A 181 -7.47 26.41 27.24
N PRO A 182 -7.24 27.74 27.09
CA PRO A 182 -6.03 28.27 26.47
C PRO A 182 -4.76 27.63 27.04
N ARG A 183 -3.87 27.16 26.16
CA ARG A 183 -2.60 26.55 26.56
C ARG A 183 -1.45 27.52 26.27
N LYS A 184 -0.62 27.80 27.26
CA LYS A 184 0.52 28.73 27.10
C LYS A 184 1.59 28.09 26.22
N VAL A 185 2.21 28.87 25.35
CA VAL A 185 3.37 28.45 24.57
C VAL A 185 4.63 28.78 25.37
N THR A 186 5.36 27.77 25.82
CA THR A 186 6.49 27.89 26.74
C THR A 186 7.79 27.37 26.13
N VAL A 187 8.91 27.97 26.54
CA VAL A 187 10.23 27.40 26.31
C VAL A 187 10.44 26.35 27.41
N GLU A 188 10.59 25.08 27.03
CA GLU A 188 10.86 23.97 27.96
C GLU A 188 12.37 23.80 28.17
N GLU A 189 13.14 23.86 27.09
CA GLU A 189 14.61 23.79 27.11
C GLU A 189 15.21 24.86 26.19
N ALA A 190 16.32 25.46 26.61
CA ALA A 190 17.06 26.48 25.89
C ALA A 190 18.56 26.30 26.07
N HIS A 191 19.22 25.86 25.01
CA HIS A 191 20.65 25.59 24.91
C HIS A 191 21.19 26.31 23.66
N PRO A 192 21.23 27.66 23.65
CA PRO A 192 21.66 28.43 22.50
C PRO A 192 23.09 28.12 22.04
N GLU A 193 23.91 27.50 22.88
CA GLU A 193 25.25 26.97 22.59
C GLU A 193 25.26 25.70 21.72
N ASN A 194 24.13 24.99 21.59
CA ASN A 194 24.02 23.84 20.71
C ASN A 194 23.83 24.33 19.27
N GLU A 195 24.90 24.23 18.48
CA GLU A 195 24.94 24.71 17.09
C GLU A 195 25.47 23.64 16.15
N TYR A 196 24.87 23.54 14.98
CA TYR A 196 25.07 22.43 14.04
C TYR A 196 25.40 22.92 12.63
N ASN A 197 25.96 22.01 11.83
CA ASN A 197 26.04 22.14 10.38
C ASN A 197 25.04 21.15 9.74
N PRO A 198 24.57 21.41 8.51
CA PRO A 198 23.69 20.48 7.80
C PRO A 198 24.21 19.03 7.73
N GLY A 199 25.52 18.84 7.55
CA GLY A 199 26.15 17.52 7.48
C GLY A 199 26.20 16.75 8.80
N ASP A 200 25.99 17.40 9.96
CA ASP A 200 25.91 16.69 11.24
C ASP A 200 24.71 15.73 11.28
N PHE A 201 23.74 15.91 10.38
CA PHE A 201 22.52 15.13 10.24
C PHE A 201 22.63 14.00 9.19
N ASP A 202 23.81 13.76 8.60
CA ASP A 202 24.00 12.77 7.52
C ASP A 202 23.75 11.32 7.97
N PHE A 203 23.75 11.06 9.28
CA PHE A 203 23.37 9.76 9.85
C PHE A 203 21.87 9.47 9.73
N LEU A 204 21.05 10.47 9.42
CA LEU A 204 19.61 10.29 9.25
C LEU A 204 19.31 9.49 7.96
N PRO A 205 18.39 8.53 8.02
CA PRO A 205 18.05 7.69 6.87
C PRO A 205 17.48 8.52 5.72
N GLU A 206 17.75 8.09 4.47
CA GLU A 206 17.18 8.70 3.28
C GLU A 206 15.65 8.51 3.21
N ILE A 207 14.95 9.52 2.67
CA ILE A 207 13.48 9.55 2.57
C ILE A 207 13.08 9.94 1.16
N GLU A 208 12.28 9.11 0.50
CA GLU A 208 11.74 9.43 -0.81
C GLU A 208 10.47 10.30 -0.71
N GLU A 209 10.37 11.32 -1.57
CA GLU A 209 9.22 12.21 -1.68
C GLU A 209 8.21 11.76 -2.74
N PRO A 210 6.89 11.81 -2.47
CA PRO A 210 5.86 11.41 -3.42
C PRO A 210 5.50 12.50 -4.45
N SER A 211 5.23 12.11 -5.71
CA SER A 211 4.78 13.00 -6.80
C SER A 211 3.27 13.34 -6.76
N PRO A 212 2.80 14.41 -7.43
CA PRO A 212 1.38 14.79 -7.45
C PRO A 212 0.55 13.89 -8.40
N PRO A 213 -0.74 13.63 -8.11
CA PRO A 213 -1.54 12.61 -8.81
C PRO A 213 -2.11 13.06 -10.18
N ASN A 214 -2.22 12.11 -11.12
CA ASN A 214 -2.63 12.28 -12.52
C ASN A 214 -4.17 12.22 -12.73
N ASN A 215 -4.69 12.87 -13.78
CA ASN A 215 -6.07 13.38 -13.92
C ASN A 215 -7.08 12.49 -14.70
N GLU A 216 -6.71 11.30 -15.17
CA GLU A 216 -7.51 10.53 -16.14
C GLU A 216 -8.51 9.54 -15.50
N ASP A 217 -8.12 8.78 -14.46
CA ASP A 217 -9.01 7.85 -13.76
C ASP A 217 -10.18 8.56 -13.04
N ARG A 218 -10.01 9.85 -12.72
CA ARG A 218 -11.10 10.67 -12.16
C ARG A 218 -12.17 10.98 -13.21
N ARG A 219 -11.89 10.96 -14.51
CA ARG A 219 -12.92 11.32 -15.50
C ARG A 219 -13.93 10.20 -15.70
N GLU A 220 -13.47 8.95 -15.71
CA GLU A 220 -14.30 7.77 -15.98
C GLU A 220 -15.22 7.43 -14.79
N TYR A 221 -14.69 7.37 -13.56
CA TYR A 221 -15.48 7.19 -12.34
C TYR A 221 -16.53 8.30 -12.14
N HIS A 222 -16.16 9.55 -12.42
CA HIS A 222 -17.09 10.66 -12.28
C HIS A 222 -18.11 10.75 -13.43
N GLN A 223 -17.79 10.21 -14.60
CA GLN A 223 -18.76 10.07 -15.69
C GLN A 223 -19.86 9.07 -15.32
N GLU A 224 -19.52 7.86 -14.85
CA GLU A 224 -20.51 6.87 -14.38
C GLU A 224 -21.33 7.40 -13.19
N LYS A 225 -20.68 8.11 -12.26
CA LYS A 225 -21.34 8.77 -11.11
C LYS A 225 -22.35 9.84 -11.57
N ASN A 226 -22.00 10.65 -12.57
CA ASN A 226 -22.86 11.71 -13.09
C ASN A 226 -24.05 11.14 -13.90
N GLU A 227 -23.83 10.06 -14.65
CA GLU A 227 -24.88 9.34 -15.38
C GLU A 227 -25.90 8.73 -14.40
N ARG A 228 -25.41 8.10 -13.33
CA ARG A 228 -26.26 7.57 -12.25
C ARG A 228 -27.05 8.65 -11.53
N LEU A 229 -26.43 9.81 -11.27
CA LEU A 229 -27.09 10.95 -10.63
C LEU A 229 -28.30 11.45 -11.45
N ILE A 230 -28.17 11.50 -12.77
CA ILE A 230 -29.29 11.84 -13.66
C ILE A 230 -30.33 10.72 -13.64
N MET A 231 -29.94 9.45 -13.68
CA MET A 231 -30.88 8.32 -13.66
C MET A 231 -31.64 8.18 -12.33
N GLU A 232 -31.08 8.58 -11.20
CA GLU A 232 -31.72 8.38 -9.89
C GLU A 232 -32.53 9.61 -9.41
N CYS A 233 -32.37 10.78 -10.05
CA CYS A 233 -33.08 12.01 -9.69
C CYS A 233 -34.16 12.40 -10.71
N GLU A 234 -35.44 12.35 -10.32
CA GLU A 234 -36.55 12.77 -11.21
C GLU A 234 -36.50 14.23 -11.63
N PHE A 235 -35.97 15.11 -10.78
CA PHE A 235 -35.79 16.51 -11.17
C PHE A 235 -34.75 16.67 -12.29
N LEU A 236 -33.60 15.96 -12.21
CA LEU A 236 -32.59 16.01 -13.27
C LEU A 236 -33.08 15.32 -14.55
N LYS A 237 -33.89 14.25 -14.45
CA LYS A 237 -34.59 13.66 -15.60
C LYS A 237 -35.56 14.64 -16.25
N HIS A 238 -36.32 15.39 -15.47
CA HIS A 238 -37.19 16.45 -15.98
C HIS A 238 -36.37 17.53 -16.70
N CYS A 239 -35.28 17.99 -16.08
CA CYS A 239 -34.37 18.94 -16.74
C CYS A 239 -33.77 18.39 -18.04
N ASP A 240 -33.58 17.08 -18.15
CA ASP A 240 -33.08 16.41 -19.34
C ASP A 240 -34.14 16.21 -20.45
N LYS A 241 -35.39 15.90 -20.08
CA LYS A 241 -36.48 15.64 -21.04
C LYS A 241 -37.15 16.91 -21.54
N ASP A 242 -37.36 17.87 -20.63
CA ASP A 242 -38.19 19.05 -20.87
C ASP A 242 -37.34 20.31 -21.12
N ARG A 243 -36.10 20.12 -21.61
CA ARG A 243 -35.09 21.17 -21.81
C ARG A 243 -35.64 22.43 -22.49
N ALA A 244 -36.51 22.26 -23.49
CA ALA A 244 -37.09 23.35 -24.29
C ALA A 244 -38.14 24.19 -23.54
N THR A 245 -38.68 23.68 -22.43
CA THR A 245 -39.77 24.31 -21.67
C THR A 245 -39.40 24.61 -20.22
N LEU A 246 -38.17 24.33 -19.79
CA LEU A 246 -37.71 24.67 -18.43
C LEU A 246 -37.84 26.17 -18.17
N SER A 247 -38.13 26.52 -16.92
CA SER A 247 -37.99 27.89 -16.45
C SER A 247 -36.54 28.21 -16.10
N GLU A 248 -36.19 29.49 -16.06
CA GLU A 248 -34.83 29.92 -15.69
C GLU A 248 -34.43 29.47 -14.26
N PRO A 249 -35.31 29.53 -13.25
CA PRO A 249 -34.99 29.02 -11.91
C PRO A 249 -34.73 27.51 -11.88
N GLU A 250 -35.46 26.71 -12.66
CA GLU A 250 -35.24 25.26 -12.78
C GLU A 250 -33.90 24.97 -13.48
N TRP A 251 -33.63 25.68 -14.58
CA TRP A 251 -32.37 25.59 -15.31
C TRP A 251 -31.17 25.92 -14.42
N TYR A 252 -31.25 27.02 -13.65
CA TYR A 252 -30.19 27.39 -12.71
C TYR A 252 -30.08 26.41 -11.53
N ALA A 253 -31.18 25.83 -11.07
CA ALA A 253 -31.15 24.78 -10.04
C ALA A 253 -30.38 23.54 -10.55
N MET A 254 -30.63 23.07 -11.77
CA MET A 254 -29.84 22.00 -12.41
C MET A 254 -28.35 22.34 -12.48
N ILE A 255 -28.00 23.56 -12.95
CA ILE A 255 -26.61 24.03 -13.02
C ILE A 255 -25.94 23.95 -11.64
N SER A 256 -26.60 24.47 -10.60
CA SER A 256 -26.03 24.51 -9.25
C SER A 256 -25.84 23.14 -8.59
N ILE A 257 -26.65 22.13 -8.95
CA ILE A 257 -26.49 20.75 -8.49
C ILE A 257 -25.23 20.12 -9.10
N LEU A 258 -24.99 20.33 -10.39
CA LEU A 258 -23.93 19.66 -11.15
C LEU A 258 -22.59 20.42 -11.15
N ALA A 259 -22.57 21.72 -10.82
CA ALA A 259 -21.42 22.60 -11.05
C ALA A 259 -20.14 22.19 -10.32
N ARG A 260 -20.26 21.47 -9.19
CA ARG A 260 -19.13 21.05 -8.35
C ARG A 260 -18.71 19.59 -8.56
N GLU A 261 -19.43 18.85 -9.41
CA GLU A 261 -19.07 17.48 -9.75
C GLU A 261 -17.93 17.48 -10.77
N ILE A 262 -16.98 16.55 -10.63
CA ILE A 262 -15.91 16.37 -11.63
C ILE A 262 -16.58 15.93 -12.95
N GLY A 263 -16.27 16.60 -14.06
CA GLY A 263 -16.98 16.44 -15.34
C GLY A 263 -18.36 17.13 -15.43
N GLY A 264 -18.87 17.69 -14.32
CA GLY A 264 -20.15 18.38 -14.22
C GLY A 264 -20.34 19.57 -15.17
N PRO A 265 -19.35 20.47 -15.36
CA PRO A 265 -19.47 21.59 -16.31
C PRO A 265 -19.79 21.15 -17.76
N ASN A 266 -19.18 20.07 -18.24
CA ASN A 266 -19.45 19.54 -19.58
C ASN A 266 -20.87 18.96 -19.68
N LEU A 267 -21.32 18.27 -18.64
CA LEU A 267 -22.67 17.72 -18.55
C LEU A 267 -23.74 18.83 -18.48
N ILE A 268 -23.48 19.90 -17.73
CA ILE A 268 -24.32 21.09 -17.70
C ILE A 268 -24.49 21.67 -19.09
N HIS A 269 -23.40 21.82 -19.87
CA HIS A 269 -23.52 22.28 -21.24
C HIS A 269 -24.35 21.32 -22.10
N ASN A 270 -24.16 20.01 -21.96
CA ASN A 270 -24.94 19.01 -22.72
C ASN A 270 -26.45 19.08 -22.42
N LEU A 271 -26.84 19.17 -21.14
CA LEU A 271 -28.23 19.28 -20.72
C LEU A 271 -28.84 20.64 -21.10
N SER A 272 -28.03 21.70 -21.04
CA SER A 272 -28.49 23.06 -21.34
C SER A 272 -28.68 23.34 -22.84
N ARG A 273 -28.08 22.56 -23.75
CA ARG A 273 -28.20 22.80 -25.22
C ARG A 273 -29.63 22.87 -25.76
N GLY A 274 -30.60 22.25 -25.07
CA GLY A 274 -32.01 22.30 -25.44
C GLY A 274 -32.79 23.45 -24.80
N TYR A 275 -32.17 24.25 -23.92
CA TYR A 275 -32.83 25.34 -23.20
C TYR A 275 -32.90 26.63 -24.04
N PRO A 276 -34.04 27.35 -24.08
CA PRO A 276 -34.24 28.47 -25.02
C PRO A 276 -33.22 29.62 -24.93
N LYS A 277 -32.63 29.85 -23.75
CA LYS A 277 -31.62 30.91 -23.55
C LYS A 277 -30.19 30.36 -23.38
N TYR A 278 -29.94 29.13 -23.79
CA TYR A 278 -28.60 28.58 -23.70
C TYR A 278 -27.63 29.33 -24.61
N SER A 279 -26.58 29.89 -23.99
CA SER A 279 -25.33 30.21 -24.66
C SER A 279 -24.17 29.68 -23.82
N PRO A 280 -23.07 29.22 -24.44
CA PRO A 280 -21.89 28.79 -23.69
C PRO A 280 -21.38 29.85 -22.71
N ALA A 281 -21.40 31.12 -23.11
CA ALA A 281 -20.95 32.24 -22.28
C ALA A 281 -21.84 32.49 -21.06
N GLU A 282 -23.16 32.48 -21.22
CA GLU A 282 -24.10 32.66 -20.11
C GLU A 282 -24.08 31.46 -19.16
N THR A 283 -24.01 30.25 -19.71
CA THR A 283 -23.95 29.00 -18.94
C THR A 283 -22.68 28.95 -18.09
N ASN A 284 -21.52 29.34 -18.64
CA ASN A 284 -20.27 29.42 -17.88
C ASN A 284 -20.33 30.46 -16.75
N LYS A 285 -20.94 31.64 -16.98
CA LYS A 285 -21.16 32.62 -15.92
C LYS A 285 -22.01 32.06 -14.78
N LYS A 286 -23.07 31.30 -15.10
CA LYS A 286 -23.94 30.65 -14.12
C LYS A 286 -23.24 29.50 -13.38
N ILE A 287 -22.39 28.72 -14.05
CA ILE A 287 -21.54 27.69 -13.42
C ILE A 287 -20.58 28.35 -12.41
N LEU A 288 -19.87 29.40 -12.81
CA LEU A 288 -18.93 30.10 -11.94
C LEU A 288 -19.62 30.72 -10.72
N HIS A 289 -20.76 31.39 -10.92
CA HIS A 289 -21.58 31.91 -9.83
C HIS A 289 -22.07 30.79 -8.91
N ALA A 290 -22.48 29.64 -9.47
CA ALA A 290 -22.87 28.49 -8.69
C ALA A 290 -21.71 27.85 -7.92
N ILE A 291 -20.44 27.97 -8.36
CA ILE A 291 -19.27 27.44 -7.63
C ILE A 291 -18.84 28.39 -6.52
N ASN A 292 -18.83 29.69 -6.79
CA ASN A 292 -18.22 30.69 -5.92
C ASN A 292 -19.20 31.27 -4.89
N ASP A 293 -20.47 31.46 -5.27
CA ASP A 293 -21.38 32.33 -4.53
C ASP A 293 -22.66 31.64 -4.04
N ALA A 294 -22.96 30.40 -4.47
CA ALA A 294 -24.18 29.68 -4.11
C ALA A 294 -23.96 28.17 -3.84
N GLY A 295 -24.68 27.56 -2.89
CA GLY A 295 -24.67 26.10 -2.68
C GLY A 295 -25.52 25.32 -3.70
N PRO A 296 -25.39 23.97 -3.79
CA PRO A 296 -26.24 23.17 -4.67
C PRO A 296 -27.72 23.28 -4.25
N ALA A 297 -28.63 23.36 -5.23
CA ALA A 297 -30.06 23.47 -4.94
C ALA A 297 -30.53 22.30 -4.04
N THR A 298 -31.26 22.63 -2.98
CA THR A 298 -31.81 21.63 -2.05
C THR A 298 -33.10 21.03 -2.60
N CYS A 299 -33.45 19.81 -2.17
CA CYS A 299 -34.72 19.19 -2.54
C CYS A 299 -35.93 20.05 -2.11
N GLU A 300 -35.80 20.79 -1.01
CA GLU A 300 -36.80 21.75 -0.55
C GLU A 300 -36.97 22.93 -1.53
N ARG A 301 -35.86 23.52 -1.97
CA ARG A 301 -35.90 24.58 -3.00
C ARG A 301 -36.43 24.06 -4.33
N ILE A 302 -36.09 22.83 -4.71
CA ILE A 302 -36.63 22.22 -5.93
C ILE A 302 -38.14 22.06 -5.84
N LYS A 303 -38.70 21.61 -4.71
CA LYS A 303 -40.16 21.47 -4.53
C LYS A 303 -40.92 22.79 -4.68
N SER A 304 -40.30 23.94 -4.39
CA SER A 304 -40.92 25.25 -4.65
C SER A 304 -40.91 25.66 -6.13
N LEU A 305 -40.08 25.01 -6.96
CA LEU A 305 -39.97 25.28 -8.39
C LEU A 305 -40.75 24.24 -9.21
N TRP A 306 -40.60 22.96 -8.84
CA TRP A 306 -41.16 21.81 -9.52
C TRP A 306 -41.43 20.68 -8.52
N ASP A 307 -42.68 20.22 -8.45
CA ASP A 307 -43.07 19.16 -7.52
C ASP A 307 -42.61 17.78 -8.01
N CYS A 308 -41.45 17.34 -7.53
CA CYS A 308 -40.86 16.05 -7.91
C CYS A 308 -41.58 14.82 -7.32
N LYS A 309 -42.55 15.01 -6.40
CA LYS A 309 -43.36 13.98 -5.74
C LYS A 309 -42.61 12.83 -5.05
N LYS A 310 -41.28 12.82 -5.05
CA LYS A 310 -40.42 11.82 -4.39
C LYS A 310 -39.81 12.36 -3.10
N ASN A 311 -39.65 11.48 -2.11
CA ASN A 311 -38.89 11.75 -0.89
C ASN A 311 -37.67 10.82 -0.82
N CYS A 312 -36.57 11.20 -1.49
CA CYS A 312 -35.37 10.37 -1.57
C CYS A 312 -34.49 10.42 -0.30
N GLY A 313 -34.94 11.10 0.77
CA GLY A 313 -34.22 11.19 2.05
C GLY A 313 -32.84 11.86 1.94
N VAL A 314 -32.69 12.83 1.02
CA VAL A 314 -31.47 13.62 0.83
C VAL A 314 -31.79 15.12 0.86
N LYS A 315 -30.85 15.93 1.37
CA LYS A 315 -31.01 17.40 1.44
C LYS A 315 -30.88 18.07 0.06
N SER A 316 -30.14 17.48 -0.86
CA SER A 316 -29.96 17.95 -2.24
C SER A 316 -29.77 16.73 -3.16
N PRO A 317 -30.21 16.79 -4.43
CA PRO A 317 -29.94 15.73 -5.39
C PRO A 317 -28.46 15.37 -5.53
N ALA A 318 -27.54 16.33 -5.35
CA ALA A 318 -26.09 16.08 -5.40
C ALA A 318 -25.63 14.96 -4.44
N VAL A 319 -26.43 14.64 -3.41
CA VAL A 319 -26.15 13.60 -2.42
C VAL A 319 -26.69 12.21 -2.84
N LEU A 320 -27.52 12.10 -3.89
CA LEU A 320 -28.06 10.82 -4.37
C LEU A 320 -26.98 9.88 -4.88
N ALA A 321 -25.99 10.42 -5.60
CA ALA A 321 -24.85 9.65 -6.09
C ALA A 321 -23.94 9.08 -4.99
N LEU A 322 -24.21 9.37 -3.72
CA LEU A 322 -23.50 8.83 -2.54
C LEU A 322 -24.27 7.71 -1.83
N LYS A 323 -25.50 7.38 -2.25
CA LYS A 323 -26.26 6.23 -1.74
C LYS A 323 -26.06 5.04 -2.68
N THR A 324 -25.65 3.87 -2.19
CA THR A 324 -25.64 2.63 -3.01
C THR A 324 -26.49 1.51 -2.41
N LYS A 325 -27.42 1.03 -3.26
CA LYS A 325 -28.08 -0.29 -3.36
C LYS A 325 -28.30 -1.07 -2.05
N ARG A 326 -29.25 -0.63 -1.24
CA ARG A 326 -30.16 -1.49 -0.47
C ARG A 326 -31.56 -0.98 -0.77
N ASP A 327 -32.53 -1.88 -0.84
CA ASP A 327 -33.94 -1.65 -1.19
C ASP A 327 -34.21 -1.76 -2.69
N GLU A 328 -34.32 -3.00 -3.19
CA GLU A 328 -35.20 -3.38 -4.33
C GLU A 328 -34.99 -4.88 -4.63
N SER A 329 -35.62 -5.74 -3.82
CA SER A 329 -36.01 -7.12 -4.18
C SER A 329 -36.72 -7.76 -2.98
N ALA A 330 -37.95 -7.29 -2.75
CA ALA A 330 -38.91 -7.97 -1.90
C ALA A 330 -40.21 -8.06 -2.67
N GLU A 331 -40.37 -9.10 -3.50
CA GLU A 331 -41.69 -9.64 -3.84
C GLU A 331 -41.62 -11.07 -4.38
N SER A 332 -42.44 -11.91 -3.73
CA SER A 332 -42.90 -13.28 -3.99
C SER A 332 -41.93 -14.34 -4.54
N TYR A 333 -41.48 -15.22 -3.65
CA TYR A 333 -41.47 -16.67 -3.92
C TYR A 333 -42.02 -17.40 -2.68
N ASP A 334 -43.14 -18.06 -2.93
CA ASP A 334 -43.79 -19.03 -2.04
C ASP A 334 -43.06 -20.36 -2.19
N THR A 335 -42.34 -20.81 -1.15
CA THR A 335 -41.93 -22.21 -0.97
C THR A 335 -41.70 -22.49 0.50
N ASP A 336 -42.54 -23.39 1.03
CA ASP A 336 -42.49 -24.12 2.28
C ASP A 336 -41.17 -24.08 3.09
N ILE A 337 -41.13 -23.24 4.12
CA ILE A 337 -40.21 -23.39 5.25
C ILE A 337 -40.99 -24.02 6.40
N ARG A 338 -40.61 -25.24 6.75
CA ARG A 338 -41.03 -25.88 8.02
C ARG A 338 -40.56 -25.00 9.18
N VAL A 339 -41.52 -24.52 9.96
CA VAL A 339 -41.31 -23.82 11.23
C VAL A 339 -40.55 -24.75 12.18
N ILE A 340 -39.27 -24.46 12.43
CA ILE A 340 -38.53 -24.98 13.58
C ILE A 340 -38.79 -24.00 14.74
N ALA A 341 -39.11 -24.56 15.90
CA ALA A 341 -39.52 -23.83 17.11
C ALA A 341 -38.50 -22.78 17.57
N ASP A 342 -39.03 -21.65 18.05
CA ASP A 342 -38.38 -20.36 18.32
C ASP A 342 -37.44 -20.32 19.55
N ASP A 343 -36.92 -21.47 20.02
CA ASP A 343 -36.17 -21.55 21.28
C ASP A 343 -34.73 -22.11 21.16
N GLU A 344 -34.29 -22.61 19.99
CA GLU A 344 -32.91 -23.06 19.80
C GLU A 344 -32.03 -22.01 19.12
N TRP A 345 -30.88 -21.70 19.73
CA TRP A 345 -29.87 -20.83 19.13
C TRP A 345 -29.25 -21.50 17.87
N PRO A 346 -29.10 -20.77 16.75
CA PRO A 346 -28.29 -21.26 15.63
C PRO A 346 -26.83 -21.44 16.05
N GLU A 347 -26.09 -22.28 15.32
CA GLU A 347 -24.64 -22.42 15.57
C GLU A 347 -23.95 -21.08 15.26
N PRO A 348 -23.23 -20.47 16.23
CA PRO A 348 -22.65 -19.15 16.03
C PRO A 348 -21.50 -19.21 15.02
N ILE A 349 -21.58 -18.38 13.99
CA ILE A 349 -20.55 -18.28 12.96
C ILE A 349 -19.43 -17.35 13.49
N PRO A 350 -18.18 -17.82 13.69
CA PRO A 350 -17.10 -16.98 14.23
C PRO A 350 -16.81 -15.75 13.35
N LEU A 351 -16.45 -14.61 13.96
CA LEU A 351 -16.02 -13.40 13.21
C LEU A 351 -14.67 -13.57 12.49
N ASP A 352 -13.84 -14.50 12.96
CA ASP A 352 -12.55 -14.84 12.39
C ASP A 352 -12.69 -16.12 11.58
N GLU A 353 -13.44 -16.05 10.48
CA GLU A 353 -13.71 -17.14 9.54
C GLU A 353 -12.47 -17.50 8.70
N TYR A 354 -11.37 -17.89 9.36
CA TYR A 354 -10.21 -18.52 8.70
C TYR A 354 -9.96 -19.95 9.18
N SER A 355 -10.69 -20.39 10.22
CA SER A 355 -10.55 -21.73 10.80
C SER A 355 -11.06 -22.83 9.87
N TYR A 356 -11.95 -22.48 8.93
CA TYR A 356 -12.58 -23.38 7.96
C TYR A 356 -11.88 -23.40 6.59
N LEU A 357 -10.77 -22.66 6.44
CA LEU A 357 -10.00 -22.75 5.20
C LEU A 357 -9.41 -24.15 5.04
N PRO A 358 -9.46 -24.72 3.81
CA PRO A 358 -8.92 -26.05 3.56
C PRO A 358 -7.43 -26.09 3.93
N ASP A 359 -6.96 -27.25 4.36
CA ASP A 359 -5.51 -27.45 4.52
C ASP A 359 -4.84 -27.61 3.16
N PHE A 360 -3.55 -27.27 3.07
CA PHE A 360 -2.81 -27.50 1.84
C PHE A 360 -2.85 -28.99 1.49
N PRO A 361 -3.23 -29.38 0.26
CA PRO A 361 -3.38 -30.79 -0.13
C PRO A 361 -2.00 -31.41 -0.37
N VAL A 362 -1.28 -31.74 0.70
CA VAL A 362 0.09 -32.31 0.63
C VAL A 362 0.13 -33.60 -0.21
N ASP A 363 -0.96 -34.35 -0.24
CA ASP A 363 -1.10 -35.58 -1.02
C ASP A 363 -1.20 -35.35 -2.52
N ALA A 364 -1.47 -34.12 -2.97
CA ALA A 364 -1.40 -33.73 -4.38
C ALA A 364 0.05 -33.53 -4.85
N LEU A 365 1.02 -33.46 -3.93
CA LEU A 365 2.44 -33.52 -4.26
C LEU A 365 2.87 -34.98 -4.41
N SER A 366 3.84 -35.26 -5.30
CA SER A 366 4.39 -36.60 -5.49
C SER A 366 5.85 -36.69 -5.05
N GLY A 367 6.30 -37.95 -4.84
CA GLY A 367 7.68 -38.29 -4.55
C GLY A 367 8.35 -37.49 -3.43
N ILE A 368 9.56 -37.02 -3.72
CA ILE A 368 10.39 -36.29 -2.75
C ILE A 368 9.79 -34.95 -2.31
N GLY A 369 8.96 -34.33 -3.16
CA GLY A 369 8.26 -33.09 -2.83
C GLY A 369 7.29 -33.27 -1.66
N ARG A 370 6.48 -34.34 -1.71
CA ARG A 370 5.58 -34.70 -0.61
C ARG A 370 6.35 -35.02 0.67
N GLU A 371 7.37 -35.88 0.57
CA GLU A 371 8.20 -36.28 1.70
C GLU A 371 8.83 -35.07 2.43
N VAL A 372 9.43 -34.13 1.67
CA VAL A 372 10.09 -32.96 2.26
C VAL A 372 9.09 -31.97 2.83
N VAL A 373 7.96 -31.73 2.16
CA VAL A 373 6.93 -30.79 2.65
C VAL A 373 6.33 -31.28 3.96
N THR A 374 5.92 -32.56 4.02
CA THR A 374 5.42 -33.18 5.25
C THR A 374 6.46 -33.10 6.36
N MET A 375 7.66 -33.64 6.14
CA MET A 375 8.68 -33.73 7.18
C MET A 375 9.12 -32.37 7.72
N VAL A 376 9.37 -31.39 6.85
CA VAL A 376 9.81 -30.06 7.27
C VAL A 376 8.68 -29.32 7.99
N SER A 377 7.44 -29.43 7.52
CA SER A 377 6.30 -28.79 8.20
C SER A 377 6.03 -29.36 9.59
N ASP A 378 6.18 -30.67 9.76
CA ASP A 378 6.01 -31.36 11.05
C ASP A 378 7.14 -31.04 12.03
N VAL A 379 8.40 -31.14 11.60
CA VAL A 379 9.56 -30.85 12.44
C VAL A 379 9.58 -29.39 12.88
N ASN A 380 9.36 -28.46 11.96
CA ASN A 380 9.33 -27.04 12.27
C ASN A 380 8.02 -26.61 12.94
N GLN A 381 7.01 -27.49 12.93
CA GLN A 381 5.66 -27.29 13.46
C GLN A 381 5.04 -26.01 12.90
N VAL A 382 5.01 -25.93 11.57
CA VAL A 382 4.43 -24.85 10.78
C VAL A 382 3.31 -25.38 9.89
N ASP A 383 2.49 -24.49 9.33
CA ASP A 383 1.50 -24.87 8.34
C ASP A 383 2.18 -25.44 7.07
N PRO A 384 1.76 -26.60 6.54
CA PRO A 384 2.31 -27.18 5.32
C PRO A 384 2.28 -26.25 4.10
N ALA A 385 1.34 -25.30 4.04
CA ALA A 385 1.23 -24.34 2.95
C ALA A 385 2.46 -23.45 2.79
N LEU A 386 3.12 -23.08 3.89
CA LEU A 386 4.38 -22.31 3.85
C LEU A 386 5.48 -23.13 3.17
N THR A 387 5.63 -24.38 3.60
CA THR A 387 6.66 -25.29 3.10
C THR A 387 6.41 -25.67 1.64
N ALA A 388 5.14 -25.94 1.28
CA ALA A 388 4.73 -26.25 -0.07
C ALA A 388 4.93 -25.05 -1.02
N SER A 389 4.62 -23.83 -0.58
CA SER A 389 4.89 -22.62 -1.36
C SER A 389 6.39 -22.46 -1.65
N ALA A 390 7.25 -22.61 -0.63
CA ALA A 390 8.69 -22.56 -0.84
C ALA A 390 9.20 -23.67 -1.78
N HIS A 391 8.62 -24.87 -1.70
CA HIS A 391 8.97 -25.99 -2.59
C HIS A 391 8.56 -25.73 -4.04
N LEU A 392 7.33 -25.27 -4.27
CA LEU A 392 6.85 -24.87 -5.60
C LEU A 392 7.70 -23.74 -6.19
N ALA A 393 8.16 -22.80 -5.37
CA ALA A 393 9.09 -21.75 -5.79
C ALA A 393 10.46 -22.31 -6.19
N ASN A 394 11.01 -23.29 -5.48
CA ASN A 394 12.24 -23.97 -5.93
C ASN A 394 12.04 -24.65 -7.28
N LEU A 395 10.94 -25.37 -7.49
CA LEU A 395 10.65 -26.03 -8.76
C LEU A 395 10.51 -25.01 -9.90
N SER A 396 9.77 -23.93 -9.65
CA SER A 396 9.62 -22.78 -10.55
C SER A 396 10.96 -22.24 -11.01
N LEU A 397 11.92 -22.08 -10.09
CA LEU A 397 13.26 -21.61 -10.41
C LEU A 397 14.10 -22.66 -11.15
N CYS A 398 13.91 -23.96 -10.84
CA CYS A 398 14.57 -25.06 -11.56
C CYS A 398 14.21 -25.09 -13.05
N PHE A 399 12.97 -24.71 -13.40
CA PHE A 399 12.46 -24.81 -14.76
C PHE A 399 12.29 -23.46 -15.48
N ALA A 400 12.63 -22.35 -14.82
CA ALA A 400 12.62 -21.02 -15.43
C ALA A 400 13.47 -21.01 -16.72
N ARG A 401 12.85 -20.59 -17.83
CA ARG A 401 13.44 -20.58 -19.18
C ARG A 401 13.89 -21.96 -19.70
N LYS A 402 13.35 -23.07 -19.20
CA LYS A 402 13.69 -24.42 -19.71
C LYS A 402 12.66 -25.00 -20.67
N THR A 403 11.38 -24.76 -20.41
CA THR A 403 10.25 -25.18 -21.26
C THR A 403 9.00 -24.38 -20.85
N LEU A 404 7.88 -24.69 -21.49
CA LEU A 404 6.56 -24.07 -21.32
C LEU A 404 5.49 -25.17 -21.29
N VAL A 405 4.28 -24.86 -20.84
CA VAL A 405 3.10 -25.72 -21.04
C VAL A 405 2.31 -25.19 -22.22
N ASP A 406 1.96 -26.07 -23.16
CA ASP A 406 1.10 -25.79 -24.31
C ASP A 406 -0.31 -26.30 -24.01
N LEU A 407 -1.25 -25.36 -23.87
CA LEU A 407 -2.66 -25.59 -23.56
C LEU A 407 -3.53 -25.65 -24.83
N CYS A 408 -2.93 -25.87 -25.99
CA CYS A 408 -3.51 -25.82 -27.33
C CYS A 408 -4.01 -24.42 -27.77
N SER A 409 -4.56 -23.63 -26.85
CA SER A 409 -5.03 -22.26 -27.07
C SER A 409 -3.91 -21.22 -26.94
N HIS A 410 -3.06 -21.40 -25.94
CA HIS A 410 -1.93 -20.54 -25.63
C HIS A 410 -0.85 -21.32 -24.87
N ARG A 411 0.27 -20.67 -24.60
CA ARG A 411 1.37 -21.25 -23.82
C ARG A 411 1.53 -20.53 -22.50
N GLU A 412 1.84 -21.29 -21.46
CA GLU A 412 2.11 -20.80 -20.12
C GLU A 412 3.56 -21.07 -19.73
N GLN A 413 4.22 -20.07 -19.13
CA GLN A 413 5.53 -20.28 -18.51
C GLN A 413 5.40 -21.14 -17.24
N LEU A 414 6.52 -21.69 -16.76
CA LEU A 414 6.53 -22.49 -15.54
C LEU A 414 6.75 -21.68 -14.26
N ASN A 415 7.01 -20.38 -14.36
CA ASN A 415 7.26 -19.56 -13.19
C ASN A 415 5.97 -19.21 -12.44
N VAL A 416 6.01 -19.23 -11.10
CA VAL A 416 4.85 -18.91 -10.25
C VAL A 416 5.16 -17.83 -9.22
N TYR A 417 4.14 -17.05 -8.87
CA TYR A 417 4.17 -16.08 -7.78
C TYR A 417 3.34 -16.60 -6.61
N LEU A 418 3.96 -16.73 -5.44
CA LEU A 418 3.38 -17.31 -4.23
C LEU A 418 3.44 -16.31 -3.08
N CYS A 419 2.39 -16.25 -2.28
CA CYS A 419 2.28 -15.33 -1.15
C CYS A 419 1.69 -16.05 0.08
N PRO A 420 2.50 -16.84 0.80
CA PRO A 420 2.08 -17.43 2.08
C PRO A 420 2.01 -16.33 3.16
N VAL A 421 0.81 -16.09 3.69
CA VAL A 421 0.54 -15.07 4.70
C VAL A 421 0.61 -15.71 6.09
N TYR A 422 1.60 -15.30 6.88
CA TYR A 422 1.87 -15.90 8.18
C TYR A 422 2.50 -14.87 9.14
N ASP A 423 1.96 -14.76 10.36
CA ASP A 423 2.31 -13.68 11.28
C ASP A 423 3.69 -13.90 11.95
N SER A 424 4.17 -12.93 12.74
CA SER A 424 5.46 -13.01 13.45
C SER A 424 5.51 -14.18 14.45
N GLY A 425 6.70 -14.71 14.75
CA GLY A 425 6.88 -15.79 15.74
C GLY A 425 6.60 -17.23 15.24
N HIS A 426 6.32 -17.39 13.95
CA HIS A 426 5.90 -18.65 13.33
C HIS A 426 7.01 -19.45 12.63
N ARG A 427 8.29 -19.19 12.92
CA ARG A 427 9.44 -19.93 12.33
C ARG A 427 9.47 -19.89 10.78
N LYS A 428 9.01 -18.77 10.20
CA LYS A 428 8.93 -18.57 8.75
C LYS A 428 10.31 -18.65 8.10
N SER A 429 11.24 -17.82 8.58
CA SER A 429 12.59 -17.72 8.02
C SER A 429 13.35 -19.03 8.08
N SER A 430 13.29 -19.76 9.20
CA SER A 430 13.97 -21.07 9.30
C SER A 430 13.38 -22.10 8.33
N THR A 431 12.05 -22.13 8.17
CA THR A 431 11.38 -23.09 7.28
C THR A 431 11.66 -22.79 5.81
N VAL A 432 11.50 -21.53 5.40
CA VAL A 432 11.77 -21.10 4.02
C VAL A 432 13.24 -21.35 3.68
N ASN A 433 14.17 -20.95 4.55
CA ASN A 433 15.61 -21.15 4.31
C ASN A 433 15.98 -22.64 4.22
N GLU A 434 15.35 -23.51 5.00
CA GLU A 434 15.59 -24.96 4.95
C GLU A 434 15.17 -25.57 3.61
N ILE A 435 14.02 -25.16 3.06
CA ILE A 435 13.55 -25.63 1.75
C ILE A 435 14.37 -25.01 0.61
N VAL A 436 14.72 -23.73 0.68
CA VAL A 436 15.44 -23.02 -0.40
C VAL A 436 16.93 -23.37 -0.46
N ARG A 437 17.50 -23.90 0.63
CA ARG A 437 18.93 -24.20 0.77
C ARG A 437 19.59 -24.88 -0.44
N PRO A 438 18.99 -25.89 -1.10
CA PRO A 438 19.60 -26.51 -2.28
C PRO A 438 19.88 -25.55 -3.42
N ILE A 439 19.06 -24.52 -3.64
CA ILE A 439 19.31 -23.52 -4.69
C ILE A 439 20.55 -22.69 -4.35
N TYR A 440 20.69 -22.22 -3.11
CA TYR A 440 21.90 -21.50 -2.67
C TYR A 440 23.16 -22.37 -2.77
N ASP A 441 23.05 -23.66 -2.43
CA ASP A 441 24.18 -24.58 -2.54
C ASP A 441 24.55 -24.86 -4.00
N TYR A 442 23.57 -24.94 -4.91
CA TYR A 442 23.82 -25.11 -6.35
C TYR A 442 24.44 -23.84 -6.96
N GLU A 443 23.92 -22.66 -6.60
CA GLU A 443 24.46 -21.38 -7.02
C GLU A 443 25.94 -21.26 -6.64
N ARG A 444 26.26 -21.48 -5.36
CA ARG A 444 27.64 -21.43 -4.86
C ARG A 444 28.55 -22.38 -5.62
N MET A 445 28.12 -23.63 -5.82
CA MET A 445 28.88 -24.61 -6.59
C MET A 445 29.18 -24.13 -8.02
N LYS A 446 28.19 -23.56 -8.73
CA LYS A 446 28.40 -23.03 -10.08
C LYS A 446 29.26 -21.77 -10.13
N GLN A 447 29.18 -20.93 -9.11
CA GLN A 447 30.05 -19.75 -9.00
C GLN A 447 31.50 -20.15 -8.76
N GLU A 448 31.75 -21.13 -7.89
CA GLU A 448 33.07 -21.70 -7.62
C GLU A 448 33.66 -22.38 -8.87
N GLU A 449 32.86 -23.19 -9.59
CA GLU A 449 33.27 -23.82 -10.86
C GLU A 449 33.71 -22.79 -11.93
N LEU A 450 33.07 -21.62 -11.96
CA LEU A 450 33.33 -20.57 -12.95
C LEU A 450 34.37 -19.54 -12.50
N GLU A 451 34.79 -19.54 -11.24
CA GLU A 451 35.57 -18.45 -10.64
C GLU A 451 36.87 -18.17 -11.40
N THR A 452 37.65 -19.23 -11.67
CA THR A 452 38.93 -19.10 -12.40
C THR A 452 38.72 -18.60 -13.83
N THR A 453 37.76 -19.17 -14.55
CA THR A 453 37.45 -18.77 -15.94
C THR A 453 36.98 -17.31 -16.02
N VAL A 454 36.13 -16.88 -15.10
CA VAL A 454 35.66 -15.49 -15.03
C VAL A 454 36.82 -14.54 -14.70
N MET A 455 37.69 -14.91 -13.77
CA MET A 455 38.87 -14.11 -13.41
C MET A 455 39.82 -13.94 -14.61
N GLU A 456 40.17 -15.02 -15.30
CA GLU A 456 41.04 -15.00 -16.48
C GLU A 456 40.43 -14.15 -17.61
N ALA A 457 39.16 -14.39 -17.95
CA ALA A 457 38.45 -13.62 -18.98
C ALA A 457 38.37 -12.13 -18.62
N ARG A 458 38.14 -11.79 -17.35
CA ARG A 458 38.11 -10.39 -16.87
C ARG A 458 39.48 -9.71 -16.97
N ASN A 459 40.57 -10.43 -16.70
CA ASN A 459 41.92 -9.91 -16.88
C ASN A 459 42.22 -9.62 -18.34
N ILE A 460 41.91 -10.57 -19.24
CA ILE A 460 42.05 -10.40 -20.69
C ILE A 460 41.23 -9.20 -21.15
N PHE A 461 39.98 -9.09 -20.72
CA PHE A 461 39.09 -7.99 -21.08
C PHE A 461 39.63 -6.62 -20.64
N LYS A 462 40.13 -6.50 -19.41
CA LYS A 462 40.78 -5.25 -18.92
C LYS A 462 42.02 -4.87 -19.74
N ILE A 463 42.80 -5.84 -20.20
CA ILE A 463 43.96 -5.59 -21.06
C ILE A 463 43.49 -5.04 -22.42
N LYS A 464 42.47 -5.68 -23.03
CA LYS A 464 41.88 -5.23 -24.29
C LYS A 464 41.27 -3.83 -24.16
N GLU A 465 40.54 -3.54 -23.08
CA GLU A 465 39.97 -2.22 -22.79
C GLU A 465 41.05 -1.11 -22.71
N LYS A 466 42.15 -1.36 -21.97
CA LYS A 466 43.29 -0.42 -21.91
C LYS A 466 44.02 -0.26 -23.26
N ARG A 467 43.99 -1.27 -24.13
CA ARG A 467 44.55 -1.16 -25.49
C ARG A 467 43.60 -0.35 -26.38
N LEU A 468 42.30 -0.54 -26.25
CA LEU A 468 41.28 0.22 -26.97
C LEU A 468 41.36 1.72 -26.66
N ASP A 469 41.41 2.10 -25.38
CA ASP A 469 41.57 3.50 -24.96
C ASP A 469 42.84 4.14 -25.53
N ARG A 470 43.96 3.40 -25.54
CA ARG A 470 45.21 3.88 -26.16
C ARG A 470 45.11 4.05 -27.67
N LEU A 471 44.46 3.12 -28.38
CA LEU A 471 44.23 3.23 -29.81
C LEU A 471 43.31 4.40 -30.15
N GLN A 472 42.24 4.60 -29.38
CA GLN A 472 41.30 5.70 -29.55
C GLN A 472 41.96 7.07 -29.33
N LYS A 473 42.78 7.23 -28.28
CA LYS A 473 43.54 8.46 -28.03
C LYS A 473 44.52 8.75 -29.16
N ARG A 474 45.33 7.75 -29.55
CA ARG A 474 46.25 7.89 -30.70
C ARG A 474 45.52 8.28 -31.98
N ALA A 475 44.36 7.67 -32.26
CA ALA A 475 43.57 8.02 -33.44
C ALA A 475 42.93 9.42 -33.37
N ALA A 476 42.75 9.98 -32.17
CA ALA A 476 42.23 11.34 -31.99
C ALA A 476 43.31 12.40 -32.24
N ASP A 477 44.55 12.10 -31.85
CA ASP A 477 45.71 13.00 -31.92
C ASP A 477 46.53 12.84 -33.23
N GLU A 478 46.17 11.92 -34.12
CA GLU A 478 46.92 11.62 -35.36
C GLU A 478 46.50 12.54 -36.53
N ASP A 479 47.49 13.23 -37.10
CA ASP A 479 47.32 14.18 -38.21
C ASP A 479 47.37 13.49 -39.59
N ASP A 480 48.07 12.36 -39.71
CA ASP A 480 48.12 11.59 -40.95
C ASP A 480 46.84 10.78 -41.18
N LEU A 481 46.15 11.04 -42.29
CA LEU A 481 44.84 10.44 -42.59
C LEU A 481 44.90 8.91 -42.73
N GLU A 482 45.97 8.34 -43.27
CA GLU A 482 46.05 6.90 -43.50
C GLU A 482 46.41 6.15 -42.22
N GLN A 483 47.34 6.69 -41.42
CA GLN A 483 47.66 6.17 -40.07
C GLN A 483 46.46 6.28 -39.14
N ARG A 484 45.71 7.39 -39.16
CA ARG A 484 44.46 7.54 -38.40
C ARG A 484 43.42 6.49 -38.78
N ARG A 485 43.25 6.22 -40.08
CA ARG A 485 42.34 5.15 -40.57
C ARG A 485 42.80 3.77 -40.13
N GLN A 486 44.09 3.51 -40.06
CA GLN A 486 44.61 2.24 -39.56
C GLN A 486 44.32 2.05 -38.06
N LEU A 487 44.57 3.07 -37.24
CA LEU A 487 44.28 3.03 -35.81
C LEU A 487 42.78 2.81 -35.51
N ILE A 488 41.89 3.43 -36.30
CA ILE A 488 40.44 3.22 -36.19
C ILE A 488 40.05 1.78 -36.56
N ARG A 489 40.68 1.21 -37.59
CA ARG A 489 40.45 -0.21 -37.98
C ARG A 489 40.88 -1.15 -36.87
N GLU A 490 42.08 -0.98 -36.31
CA GLU A 490 42.58 -1.79 -35.19
C GLU A 490 41.68 -1.66 -33.94
N ALA A 491 41.21 -0.45 -33.63
CA ALA A 491 40.27 -0.23 -32.53
C ALA A 491 38.95 -0.98 -32.76
N SER A 492 38.42 -0.93 -33.98
CA SER A 492 37.17 -1.59 -34.36
C SER A 492 37.27 -3.12 -34.32
N GLU A 493 38.40 -3.68 -34.77
CA GLU A 493 38.69 -5.11 -34.67
C GLU A 493 38.75 -5.56 -33.21
N LEU A 494 39.43 -4.78 -32.35
CA LEU A 494 39.53 -5.08 -30.93
C LEU A 494 38.17 -5.00 -30.23
N THR A 495 37.32 -4.03 -30.58
CA THR A 495 35.94 -3.95 -30.08
C THR A 495 35.11 -5.17 -30.50
N ARG A 496 35.25 -5.64 -31.74
CA ARG A 496 34.56 -6.85 -32.22
C ARG A 496 35.00 -8.09 -31.45
N ASP A 497 36.31 -8.28 -31.27
CA ASP A 497 36.88 -9.39 -30.52
C ASP A 497 36.44 -9.37 -29.04
N MET A 498 36.31 -8.19 -28.42
CA MET A 498 35.73 -8.05 -27.08
C MET A 498 34.24 -8.41 -27.01
N ALA A 499 33.48 -8.15 -28.08
CA ALA A 499 32.05 -8.48 -28.16
C ALA A 499 31.81 -9.98 -28.44
N GLU A 500 32.68 -10.62 -29.23
CA GLU A 500 32.66 -12.06 -29.50
C GLU A 500 33.12 -12.90 -28.29
N HIS A 501 34.00 -12.34 -27.46
CA HIS A 501 34.54 -12.99 -26.25
C HIS A 501 34.25 -12.18 -24.98
N PRO A 502 32.97 -12.02 -24.60
CA PRO A 502 32.61 -11.27 -23.39
C PRO A 502 33.06 -12.02 -22.13
N VAL A 503 33.26 -11.28 -21.04
CA VAL A 503 33.53 -11.89 -19.73
C VAL A 503 32.31 -12.72 -19.31
N PRO A 504 32.46 -14.04 -19.08
CA PRO A 504 31.37 -14.87 -18.57
C PRO A 504 30.85 -14.31 -17.25
N ARG A 505 29.54 -14.41 -17.02
CA ARG A 505 28.93 -13.96 -15.76
C ARG A 505 28.69 -15.15 -14.85
N SER A 506 29.04 -14.98 -13.59
CA SER A 506 28.70 -15.93 -12.53
C SER A 506 27.17 -15.97 -12.38
N PRO A 507 26.55 -17.17 -12.34
CA PRO A 507 25.10 -17.29 -12.29
C PRO A 507 24.56 -16.80 -10.93
N ILE A 508 23.42 -16.12 -10.96
CA ILE A 508 22.68 -15.66 -9.78
C ILE A 508 21.24 -16.14 -9.93
N PHE A 509 20.82 -17.10 -9.12
CA PHE A 509 19.47 -17.65 -9.15
C PHE A 509 18.53 -16.95 -8.18
N LEU A 510 19.04 -16.48 -7.04
CA LEU A 510 18.23 -15.82 -6.00
C LEU A 510 18.69 -14.38 -5.74
N VAL A 511 17.72 -13.51 -5.51
CA VAL A 511 17.93 -12.11 -5.11
C VAL A 511 17.02 -11.74 -3.95
N ASP A 512 17.48 -10.79 -3.14
CA ASP A 512 16.83 -10.39 -1.89
C ASP A 512 16.28 -8.96 -1.97
N ASP A 513 17.06 -7.98 -1.53
CA ASP A 513 16.72 -6.57 -1.56
C ASP A 513 17.23 -5.94 -2.87
N ILE A 514 16.35 -5.85 -3.87
CA ILE A 514 16.72 -5.40 -5.21
C ILE A 514 15.67 -4.50 -5.86
N THR A 515 16.13 -3.35 -6.37
CA THR A 515 15.26 -2.44 -7.12
C THR A 515 14.83 -3.03 -8.46
N PRO A 516 13.67 -2.66 -9.02
CA PRO A 516 13.19 -3.18 -10.31
C PRO A 516 14.18 -2.95 -11.46
N GLU A 517 14.90 -1.83 -11.46
CA GLU A 517 15.92 -1.53 -12.47
C GLU A 517 17.12 -2.46 -12.36
N LYS A 518 17.62 -2.70 -11.15
CA LYS A 518 18.75 -3.61 -10.94
C LYS A 518 18.35 -5.05 -11.20
N LEU A 519 17.11 -5.42 -10.85
CA LEU A 519 16.51 -6.71 -11.18
C LEU A 519 16.49 -6.94 -12.68
N GLY A 520 16.03 -5.96 -13.47
CA GLY A 520 16.02 -6.06 -14.94
C GLY A 520 17.41 -6.23 -15.54
N VAL A 521 18.43 -5.54 -14.99
CA VAL A 521 19.83 -5.72 -15.42
C VAL A 521 20.34 -7.13 -15.09
N LEU A 522 20.14 -7.60 -13.86
CA LEU A 522 20.59 -8.94 -13.46
C LEU A 522 19.88 -10.03 -14.25
N MET A 523 18.57 -9.91 -14.48
CA MET A 523 17.83 -10.87 -15.32
C MET A 523 18.39 -10.91 -16.73
N ALA A 524 18.62 -9.75 -17.37
CA ALA A 524 19.19 -9.70 -18.72
C ALA A 524 20.60 -10.30 -18.78
N GLU A 525 21.39 -10.17 -17.72
CA GLU A 525 22.72 -10.78 -17.60
C GLU A 525 22.67 -12.28 -17.22
N ASN A 526 21.56 -12.76 -16.65
CA ASN A 526 21.38 -14.10 -16.13
C ASN A 526 20.39 -14.94 -16.97
N LEU A 527 20.50 -14.84 -18.29
CA LEU A 527 19.67 -15.60 -19.25
C LEU A 527 18.16 -15.41 -19.04
N GLU A 528 17.76 -14.21 -18.64
CA GLU A 528 16.37 -13.77 -18.45
C GLU A 528 15.62 -14.53 -17.33
N LYS A 529 16.33 -15.18 -16.41
CA LYS A 529 15.74 -15.93 -15.29
C LYS A 529 16.29 -15.50 -13.95
N ILE A 530 15.42 -15.39 -12.95
CA ILE A 530 15.82 -15.16 -11.55
C ILE A 530 14.66 -15.48 -10.61
N GLY A 531 14.95 -15.64 -9.31
CA GLY A 531 13.93 -15.83 -8.28
C GLY A 531 14.15 -14.91 -7.09
N ALA A 532 13.07 -14.56 -6.40
CA ALA A 532 13.10 -13.93 -5.09
C ALA A 532 12.20 -14.72 -4.14
N ILE A 533 12.83 -15.50 -3.24
CA ILE A 533 12.13 -16.35 -2.26
C ILE A 533 12.48 -15.85 -0.87
N HIS A 534 11.53 -15.12 -0.26
CA HIS A 534 11.77 -14.35 0.95
C HIS A 534 10.82 -14.69 2.08
N PRO A 535 11.32 -14.81 3.33
CA PRO A 535 10.46 -14.93 4.50
C PRO A 535 9.83 -13.60 4.95
N GLU A 536 10.02 -12.53 4.17
CA GLU A 536 9.60 -11.15 4.45
C GLU A 536 8.94 -10.48 3.24
N GLY A 537 8.22 -9.38 3.48
CA GLY A 537 7.45 -8.64 2.47
C GLY A 537 8.14 -7.42 1.87
N ASN A 538 9.42 -7.16 2.19
CA ASN A 538 10.11 -5.94 1.79
C ASN A 538 10.09 -5.71 0.27
N LEU A 539 10.09 -6.78 -0.53
CA LEU A 539 9.99 -6.69 -1.98
C LEU A 539 8.69 -6.07 -2.47
N PHE A 540 7.56 -6.25 -1.78
CA PHE A 540 6.32 -5.53 -2.12
C PHE A 540 6.44 -4.04 -1.89
N GLU A 541 7.17 -3.60 -0.87
CA GLU A 541 7.43 -2.17 -0.65
C GLU A 541 8.36 -1.62 -1.75
N ILE A 542 9.36 -2.39 -2.18
CA ILE A 542 10.24 -2.04 -3.31
C ILE A 542 9.43 -1.92 -4.61
N MET A 543 8.56 -2.89 -4.89
CA MET A 543 7.63 -2.87 -6.04
C MET A 543 6.71 -1.66 -5.98
N ALA A 544 6.34 -1.20 -4.78
CA ALA A 544 5.45 -0.06 -4.58
C ALA A 544 6.15 1.27 -4.84
N GLY A 545 7.45 1.25 -5.15
CA GLY A 545 8.22 2.42 -5.53
C GLY A 545 9.04 3.03 -4.40
N ARG A 546 9.32 2.29 -3.30
CA ARG A 546 10.15 2.72 -2.16
C ARG A 546 11.59 3.17 -2.52
N TYR A 547 12.03 2.87 -3.74
CA TYR A 547 13.34 3.25 -4.29
C TYR A 547 13.25 3.99 -5.64
N SER A 548 12.07 4.48 -6.00
CA SER A 548 11.79 5.10 -7.30
C SER A 548 11.66 6.61 -7.14
N LYS A 549 12.37 7.38 -7.97
CA LYS A 549 12.43 8.86 -7.87
C LYS A 549 11.06 9.57 -7.86
N ASP A 550 10.03 8.93 -8.39
CA ASP A 550 8.67 9.46 -8.49
C ASP A 550 7.67 8.74 -7.55
N GLY A 551 8.12 7.83 -6.69
CA GLY A 551 7.26 6.95 -5.88
C GLY A 551 6.30 6.10 -6.73
N THR A 552 6.56 5.98 -8.03
CA THR A 552 5.74 5.23 -8.96
C THR A 552 6.14 3.76 -8.89
N ALA A 553 5.17 2.93 -8.52
CA ALA A 553 5.34 1.49 -8.52
C ALA A 553 5.81 1.01 -9.91
N ASN A 554 7.07 0.56 -10.00
CA ASN A 554 7.64 0.04 -11.23
C ASN A 554 7.41 -1.48 -11.29
N ILE A 555 6.18 -1.83 -11.66
CA ILE A 555 5.72 -3.23 -11.68
C ILE A 555 5.76 -3.87 -13.07
N ASP A 556 6.08 -3.11 -14.14
CA ASP A 556 6.05 -3.60 -15.52
C ASP A 556 6.93 -4.84 -15.71
N LEU A 557 8.16 -4.81 -15.18
CA LEU A 557 9.06 -5.96 -15.23
C LEU A 557 8.43 -7.19 -14.56
N PHE A 558 7.79 -7.04 -13.40
CA PHE A 558 7.17 -8.15 -12.67
C PHE A 558 5.94 -8.70 -13.40
N LEU A 559 5.14 -7.84 -14.03
CA LEU A 559 3.98 -8.25 -14.82
C LEU A 559 4.41 -9.05 -16.07
N LYS A 560 5.42 -8.53 -16.78
CA LYS A 560 5.96 -9.15 -18.00
C LYS A 560 6.75 -10.42 -17.71
N ALA A 561 7.57 -10.43 -16.67
CA ALA A 561 8.30 -11.61 -16.24
C ALA A 561 7.41 -12.73 -15.68
N HIS A 562 6.17 -12.42 -15.28
CA HIS A 562 5.16 -13.42 -14.96
C HIS A 562 4.60 -14.07 -16.23
N ALA A 563 4.31 -13.29 -17.27
CA ALA A 563 3.72 -13.78 -18.51
C ALA A 563 4.76 -14.37 -19.47
N GLY A 564 6.02 -13.93 -19.36
CA GLY A 564 7.05 -14.19 -20.36
C GLY A 564 7.09 -13.19 -21.51
N ASP A 565 6.50 -12.00 -21.32
CA ASP A 565 6.40 -10.98 -22.37
C ASP A 565 7.72 -10.22 -22.55
N PRO A 566 8.08 -9.82 -23.78
CA PRO A 566 9.28 -9.04 -24.04
C PRO A 566 9.34 -7.75 -23.21
N TRP A 567 10.50 -7.53 -22.58
CA TRP A 567 10.76 -6.36 -21.74
C TRP A 567 11.98 -5.60 -22.26
N GLY A 568 11.92 -4.27 -22.25
CA GLY A 568 13.02 -3.43 -22.70
C GLY A 568 13.03 -2.08 -22.00
N ASN A 569 14.22 -1.59 -21.68
CA ASN A 569 14.40 -0.28 -21.06
C ASN A 569 15.35 0.58 -21.91
N HIS A 570 14.78 1.56 -22.61
CA HIS A 570 15.49 2.47 -23.53
C HIS A 570 15.55 3.90 -22.96
N ARG A 571 16.08 4.06 -21.74
CA ARG A 571 16.29 5.39 -21.14
C ARG A 571 17.59 6.03 -21.63
N ILE A 572 17.54 7.33 -21.93
CA ILE A 572 18.67 8.14 -22.41
C ILE A 572 19.83 8.10 -21.37
N GLY A 573 21.04 7.82 -21.83
CA GLY A 573 22.27 7.86 -21.01
C GLY A 573 22.65 6.56 -20.29
N ARG A 574 22.01 5.43 -20.58
CA ARG A 574 22.39 4.08 -20.09
C ARG A 574 22.34 3.07 -21.24
N ASP A 575 23.15 2.01 -21.15
CA ASP A 575 23.06 0.87 -22.07
C ASP A 575 21.66 0.27 -22.01
N SER A 576 20.95 0.24 -23.16
CA SER A 576 19.62 -0.35 -23.22
C SER A 576 19.71 -1.86 -23.04
N LYS A 577 18.95 -2.40 -22.08
CA LYS A 577 18.79 -3.85 -21.87
C LYS A 577 17.42 -4.27 -22.37
N THR A 578 17.38 -5.38 -23.09
CA THR A 578 16.15 -6.02 -23.59
C THR A 578 16.17 -7.50 -23.21
N MET A 579 15.00 -8.06 -23.00
CA MET A 579 14.75 -9.47 -22.72
C MET A 579 13.60 -9.94 -23.60
N GLN A 580 13.73 -11.12 -24.19
CA GLN A 580 12.74 -11.69 -25.08
C GLN A 580 11.63 -12.40 -24.34
N SER A 581 11.96 -13.13 -23.27
CA SER A 581 10.97 -13.90 -22.52
C SER A 581 11.40 -14.06 -21.07
N PRO A 582 11.41 -12.97 -20.27
CA PRO A 582 11.82 -12.97 -18.88
C PRO A 582 10.97 -13.93 -18.03
N ALA A 583 11.60 -14.63 -17.09
CA ALA A 583 10.95 -15.55 -16.16
C ALA A 583 11.39 -15.24 -14.72
N LEU A 584 10.48 -14.65 -13.94
CA LEU A 584 10.71 -14.34 -12.53
C LEU A 584 9.94 -15.32 -11.65
N THR A 585 10.58 -15.90 -10.63
CA THR A 585 9.89 -16.67 -9.58
C THR A 585 9.75 -15.81 -8.33
N LEU A 586 8.57 -15.76 -7.72
CA LEU A 586 8.37 -15.04 -6.45
C LEU A 586 7.75 -15.96 -5.41
N CYS A 587 8.28 -15.94 -4.20
CA CYS A 587 7.61 -16.51 -3.03
C CYS A 587 7.87 -15.60 -1.83
N LEU A 588 6.86 -14.81 -1.45
CA LEU A 588 6.99 -13.74 -0.46
C LEU A 588 6.14 -14.07 0.77
N ALA A 589 6.77 -14.50 1.87
CA ALA A 589 6.08 -14.92 3.08
C ALA A 589 5.73 -13.73 4.00
N VAL A 590 4.69 -13.00 3.64
CA VAL A 590 4.31 -11.75 4.28
C VAL A 590 3.48 -11.93 5.55
N GLN A 591 3.29 -10.85 6.31
CA GLN A 591 2.40 -10.81 7.47
C GLN A 591 0.99 -10.36 7.06
N SER A 592 -0.01 -10.59 7.92
CA SER A 592 -1.38 -10.14 7.66
C SER A 592 -1.47 -8.61 7.48
N GLU A 593 -0.72 -7.85 8.27
CA GLU A 593 -0.67 -6.38 8.20
C GLU A 593 -0.14 -5.91 6.82
N THR A 594 0.91 -6.54 6.32
CA THR A 594 1.47 -6.25 5.00
C THR A 594 0.44 -6.49 3.89
N ILE A 595 -0.39 -7.53 4.01
CA ILE A 595 -1.48 -7.80 3.05
C ILE A 595 -2.54 -6.69 3.06
N GLU A 596 -2.92 -6.21 4.24
CA GLU A 596 -3.87 -5.10 4.37
C GLU A 596 -3.31 -3.81 3.74
N GLU A 597 -2.01 -3.54 3.93
CA GLU A 597 -1.33 -2.38 3.34
C GLU A 597 -1.21 -2.48 1.81
N ILE A 598 -0.78 -3.63 1.31
CA ILE A 598 -0.69 -3.93 -0.13
C ILE A 598 -2.08 -3.84 -0.78
N GLY A 599 -3.12 -4.30 -0.09
CA GLY A 599 -4.51 -4.23 -0.55
C GLY A 599 -5.04 -2.80 -0.70
N LYS A 600 -4.52 -1.84 0.07
CA LYS A 600 -4.81 -0.41 -0.03
C LYS A 600 -4.08 0.27 -1.20
N ASN A 601 -3.10 -0.40 -1.81
CA ASN A 601 -2.36 0.13 -2.95
C ASN A 601 -3.12 -0.08 -4.27
N ASN A 602 -3.84 0.97 -4.69
CA ASN A 602 -4.63 0.96 -5.94
C ASN A 602 -3.80 0.66 -7.20
N HIS A 603 -2.48 0.90 -7.21
CA HIS A 603 -1.63 0.63 -8.36
C HIS A 603 -1.39 -0.88 -8.57
N PHE A 604 -1.19 -1.62 -7.48
CA PHE A 604 -0.99 -3.07 -7.54
C PHE A 604 -2.25 -3.81 -7.96
N ARG A 605 -3.41 -3.35 -7.48
CA ARG A 605 -4.70 -3.92 -7.84
C ARG A 605 -5.11 -3.53 -9.26
N GLY A 606 -5.06 -2.23 -9.59
CA GLY A 606 -5.51 -1.71 -10.89
C GLY A 606 -4.69 -2.18 -12.09
N ARG A 607 -3.44 -2.62 -11.89
CA ARG A 607 -2.58 -3.18 -12.95
C ARG A 607 -2.41 -4.70 -12.89
N GLY A 608 -3.16 -5.38 -12.01
CA GLY A 608 -3.25 -6.83 -11.95
C GLY A 608 -2.02 -7.55 -11.38
N LEU A 609 -1.16 -6.88 -10.59
CA LEU A 609 -0.03 -7.55 -9.94
C LEU A 609 -0.53 -8.55 -8.90
N LEU A 610 -1.49 -8.15 -8.05
CA LEU A 610 -2.05 -9.00 -7.00
C LEU A 610 -2.80 -10.22 -7.57
N ALA A 611 -3.42 -10.06 -8.75
CA ALA A 611 -4.09 -11.13 -9.47
C ALA A 611 -3.16 -12.29 -9.89
N ARG A 612 -1.84 -12.07 -9.91
CA ARG A 612 -0.83 -13.08 -10.31
C ARG A 612 -0.31 -13.93 -9.15
N PHE A 613 -0.55 -13.53 -7.90
CA PHE A 613 -0.09 -14.29 -6.74
C PHE A 613 -1.08 -15.37 -6.33
N LEU A 614 -0.56 -16.55 -6.02
CA LEU A 614 -1.27 -17.63 -5.34
C LEU A 614 -1.12 -17.44 -3.82
N TYR A 615 -2.25 -17.26 -3.14
CA TYR A 615 -2.28 -16.86 -1.73
C TYR A 615 -2.51 -18.03 -0.79
N SER A 616 -1.78 -18.08 0.33
CA SER A 616 -2.01 -19.08 1.38
C SER A 616 -2.02 -18.43 2.74
N ARG A 617 -3.20 -18.20 3.31
CA ARG A 617 -3.33 -17.84 4.73
C ARG A 617 -2.99 -19.03 5.63
N CYS A 618 -1.80 -19.02 6.22
CA CYS A 618 -1.26 -20.11 7.04
C CYS A 618 -1.89 -20.12 8.44
N LYS A 619 -2.25 -21.32 8.95
CA LYS A 619 -2.81 -21.50 10.29
C LYS A 619 -1.72 -21.34 11.35
N SER A 620 -2.02 -20.57 12.40
CA SER A 620 -1.10 -20.40 13.53
C SER A 620 -0.97 -21.68 14.34
N ARG A 621 0.28 -22.16 14.50
CA ARG A 621 0.63 -23.22 15.48
C ARG A 621 1.18 -22.65 16.79
N VAL A 622 1.36 -21.33 16.92
CA VAL A 622 1.88 -20.69 18.14
C VAL A 622 0.94 -20.99 19.33
N GLY A 623 1.51 -21.40 20.47
CA GLY A 623 0.73 -21.84 21.64
C GLY A 623 0.27 -23.30 21.61
N TYR A 624 0.35 -23.98 20.46
CA TYR A 624 -0.01 -25.40 20.28
C TYR A 624 1.19 -26.29 19.94
N ARG A 625 2.39 -25.71 19.85
CA ARG A 625 3.65 -26.40 19.53
C ARG A 625 4.18 -27.19 20.72
N GLY A 626 4.63 -28.42 20.48
CA GLY A 626 5.49 -29.16 21.40
C GLY A 626 6.95 -28.67 21.35
N ARG A 627 7.76 -29.06 22.35
CA ARG A 627 9.22 -28.86 22.26
C ARG A 627 9.74 -29.61 21.02
N GLN A 628 10.47 -28.92 20.16
CA GLN A 628 11.12 -29.56 19.02
C GLN A 628 12.23 -30.47 19.55
N THR A 629 12.07 -31.77 19.35
CA THR A 629 13.00 -32.82 19.80
C THR A 629 13.63 -33.59 18.63
N SER A 630 13.14 -33.38 17.42
CA SER A 630 13.62 -33.99 16.18
C SER A 630 14.09 -32.91 15.20
N ALA A 631 15.05 -33.29 14.35
CA ALA A 631 15.50 -32.51 13.21
C ALA A 631 15.08 -33.24 11.92
N VAL A 632 14.96 -32.49 10.82
CA VAL A 632 14.72 -33.09 9.51
C VAL A 632 15.88 -34.03 9.17
N PRO A 633 15.62 -35.32 8.85
CA PRO A 633 16.67 -36.30 8.62
C PRO A 633 17.67 -35.86 7.54
N MET A 634 18.96 -36.00 7.81
CA MET A 634 20.01 -35.60 6.85
C MET A 634 19.89 -36.36 5.52
N THR A 635 19.49 -37.64 5.58
CA THR A 635 19.24 -38.47 4.39
C THR A 635 18.16 -37.88 3.48
N LEU A 636 17.10 -37.30 4.05
CA LEU A 636 16.05 -36.64 3.29
C LEU A 636 16.54 -35.31 2.71
N LYS A 637 17.31 -34.53 3.47
CA LYS A 637 17.94 -33.29 2.99
C LYS A 637 18.86 -33.56 1.79
N ASP A 638 19.67 -34.61 1.87
CA ASP A 638 20.58 -35.00 0.79
C ASP A 638 19.83 -35.51 -0.43
N LYS A 639 18.76 -36.30 -0.25
CA LYS A 639 17.89 -36.77 -1.34
C LYS A 639 17.22 -35.60 -2.05
N TYR A 640 16.67 -34.65 -1.28
CA TYR A 640 16.04 -33.45 -1.83
C TYR A 640 17.06 -32.54 -2.53
N ARG A 641 18.25 -32.35 -1.95
CA ARG A 641 19.34 -31.58 -2.56
C ARG A 641 19.75 -32.19 -3.91
N LYS A 642 20.04 -33.49 -3.96
CA LYS A 642 20.40 -34.19 -5.21
C LYS A 642 19.30 -34.06 -6.26
N HIS A 643 18.04 -34.16 -5.82
CA HIS A 643 16.91 -34.00 -6.70
C HIS A 643 16.85 -32.60 -7.32
N ILE A 644 16.86 -31.53 -6.51
CA ILE A 644 16.89 -30.14 -7.00
C ILE A 644 18.09 -29.89 -7.92
N PHE A 645 19.27 -30.43 -7.61
CA PHE A 645 20.46 -30.30 -8.46
C PHE A 645 20.21 -30.92 -9.84
N SER A 646 19.66 -32.14 -9.89
CA SER A 646 19.35 -32.81 -11.16
C SER A 646 18.32 -32.02 -12.01
N LEU A 647 17.36 -31.35 -11.36
CA LEU A 647 16.39 -30.49 -12.04
C LEU A 647 17.02 -29.19 -12.55
N MET A 648 17.93 -28.59 -11.77
CA MET A 648 18.70 -27.40 -12.16
C MET A 648 19.64 -27.66 -13.34
N GLU A 649 20.08 -28.91 -13.54
CA GLU A 649 20.93 -29.33 -14.65
C GLU A 649 20.17 -29.65 -15.95
N LEU A 650 18.84 -29.77 -15.92
CA LEU A 650 18.08 -30.04 -17.14
C LEU A 650 18.34 -28.99 -18.24
N PRO A 651 18.45 -29.40 -19.50
CA PRO A 651 18.70 -28.48 -20.61
C PRO A 651 17.46 -27.63 -20.92
N PHE A 652 17.67 -26.51 -21.62
CA PHE A 652 16.58 -25.83 -22.31
C PHE A 652 16.10 -26.70 -23.48
N VAL A 653 14.78 -26.80 -23.63
CA VAL A 653 14.14 -27.38 -24.79
C VAL A 653 13.11 -26.42 -25.36
N GLU A 654 13.13 -26.25 -26.68
CA GLU A 654 12.19 -25.38 -27.39
C GLU A 654 10.77 -25.98 -27.44
N SER A 655 10.67 -27.30 -27.30
CA SER A 655 9.39 -28.01 -27.24
C SER A 655 8.67 -27.74 -25.93
N ALA A 656 7.39 -27.43 -26.03
CA ALA A 656 6.50 -27.23 -24.88
C ALA A 656 5.93 -28.57 -24.39
N LEU A 657 5.76 -28.68 -23.08
CA LEU A 657 5.03 -29.77 -22.43
C LEU A 657 3.56 -29.69 -22.84
N ARG A 658 3.01 -30.82 -23.28
CA ARG A 658 1.59 -30.93 -23.63
C ARG A 658 0.88 -31.77 -22.59
N LEU A 659 -0.38 -31.46 -22.37
CA LEU A 659 -1.29 -32.35 -21.65
C LEU A 659 -1.63 -33.54 -22.54
N SER A 660 -1.84 -34.72 -21.94
CA SER A 660 -2.51 -35.79 -22.69
C SER A 660 -3.93 -35.34 -23.07
N PRO A 661 -4.55 -35.88 -24.13
CA PRO A 661 -5.91 -35.47 -24.53
C PRO A 661 -6.92 -35.53 -23.37
N ASP A 662 -6.90 -36.60 -22.58
CA ASP A 662 -7.78 -36.76 -21.42
C ASP A 662 -7.44 -35.76 -20.31
N ALA A 663 -6.16 -35.41 -20.13
CA ALA A 663 -5.73 -34.44 -19.14
C ALA A 663 -6.10 -33.00 -19.55
N GLN A 664 -6.09 -32.72 -20.86
CA GLN A 664 -6.60 -31.46 -21.42
C GLN A 664 -8.10 -31.31 -21.11
N GLN A 665 -8.89 -32.38 -21.26
CA GLN A 665 -10.31 -32.35 -20.91
C GLN A 665 -10.54 -31.99 -19.43
N VAL A 666 -9.78 -32.59 -18.50
CA VAL A 666 -9.88 -32.25 -17.07
C VAL A 666 -9.52 -30.79 -16.80
N TRP A 667 -8.51 -30.26 -17.50
CA TRP A 667 -8.15 -28.85 -17.37
C TRP A 667 -9.22 -27.92 -17.97
N ASP A 668 -9.82 -28.29 -19.11
CA ASP A 668 -10.90 -27.53 -19.75
C ASP A 668 -12.16 -27.50 -18.88
N GLU A 669 -12.50 -28.60 -18.22
CA GLU A 669 -13.59 -28.68 -17.23
C GLU A 669 -13.32 -27.73 -16.05
N PHE A 670 -12.11 -27.79 -15.48
CA PHE A 670 -11.70 -26.87 -14.42
C PHE A 670 -11.75 -25.40 -14.87
N TYR A 671 -11.32 -25.09 -16.10
CA TYR A 671 -11.41 -23.75 -16.67
C TYR A 671 -12.88 -23.29 -16.75
N GLY A 672 -13.79 -24.15 -17.23
CA GLY A 672 -15.22 -23.88 -17.33
C GLY A 672 -15.90 -23.65 -15.97
N ASP A 673 -15.49 -24.40 -14.94
CA ASP A 673 -15.98 -24.22 -13.57
C ASP A 673 -15.57 -22.85 -13.02
N ILE A 674 -14.30 -22.46 -13.19
CA ILE A 674 -13.81 -21.14 -12.76
C ILE A 674 -14.53 -20.00 -13.50
N GLU A 675 -14.75 -20.12 -14.81
CA GLU A 675 -15.56 -19.16 -15.59
C GLU A 675 -16.98 -19.04 -15.05
N THR A 676 -17.59 -20.15 -14.64
CA THR A 676 -18.92 -20.16 -14.04
C THR A 676 -18.92 -19.49 -12.66
N GLU A 677 -17.91 -19.75 -11.84
CA GLU A 677 -17.74 -19.13 -10.52
C GLU A 677 -17.49 -17.61 -10.58
N MET A 678 -17.02 -17.07 -11.72
CA MET A 678 -16.83 -15.63 -11.93
C MET A 678 -18.12 -14.90 -12.37
N ARG A 679 -19.18 -15.61 -12.75
CA ARG A 679 -20.49 -15.03 -13.14
C ARG A 679 -21.17 -14.33 -11.96
N PRO A 680 -22.18 -13.48 -12.20
CA PRO A 680 -23.06 -13.01 -11.13
C PRO A 680 -23.55 -14.17 -10.26
N GLU A 681 -23.54 -13.98 -8.95
CA GLU A 681 -23.88 -14.99 -7.91
C GLU A 681 -22.84 -16.10 -7.69
N GLY A 682 -21.79 -16.17 -8.51
CA GLY A 682 -20.65 -17.06 -8.28
C GLY A 682 -19.72 -16.59 -7.15
N SER A 683 -19.02 -17.53 -6.52
CA SER A 683 -18.03 -17.31 -5.45
C SER A 683 -16.93 -16.32 -5.83
N LEU A 684 -16.46 -16.36 -7.09
CA LEU A 684 -15.40 -15.51 -7.63
C LEU A 684 -15.92 -14.25 -8.32
N TYR A 685 -17.22 -13.95 -8.26
CA TYR A 685 -17.84 -12.79 -8.90
C TYR A 685 -17.12 -11.45 -8.62
N TYR A 686 -16.59 -11.29 -7.40
CA TYR A 686 -15.89 -10.08 -6.99
C TYR A 686 -14.38 -10.09 -7.24
N LEU A 687 -13.83 -11.19 -7.77
CA LEU A 687 -12.41 -11.41 -8.05
C LEU A 687 -12.18 -11.97 -9.47
N PRO A 688 -12.83 -11.45 -10.54
CA PRO A 688 -12.66 -12.00 -11.88
C PRO A 688 -11.24 -11.80 -12.44
N ASP A 689 -10.55 -10.76 -11.98
CA ASP A 689 -9.15 -10.48 -12.31
C ASP A 689 -8.21 -11.57 -11.81
N TRP A 690 -8.38 -12.04 -10.57
CA TRP A 690 -7.61 -13.15 -10.01
C TRP A 690 -8.09 -14.51 -10.53
N GLY A 691 -9.41 -14.73 -10.56
CA GLY A 691 -10.03 -15.98 -11.00
C GLY A 691 -9.60 -16.38 -12.41
N SER A 692 -9.57 -15.42 -13.34
CA SER A 692 -9.15 -15.66 -14.73
C SER A 692 -7.67 -16.06 -14.89
N LYS A 693 -6.83 -15.90 -13.84
CA LYS A 693 -5.42 -16.33 -13.84
C LYS A 693 -5.20 -17.71 -13.20
N LEU A 694 -6.18 -18.22 -12.47
CA LEU A 694 -6.06 -19.48 -11.76
C LEU A 694 -5.86 -20.70 -12.69
N PRO A 695 -6.61 -20.87 -13.81
CA PRO A 695 -6.39 -22.00 -14.71
C PRO A 695 -4.98 -22.03 -15.33
N GLY A 696 -4.46 -20.86 -15.71
CA GLY A 696 -3.08 -20.71 -16.16
C GLY A 696 -2.10 -21.15 -15.08
N ALA A 697 -2.27 -20.66 -13.84
CA ALA A 697 -1.44 -21.06 -12.69
C ALA A 697 -1.47 -22.57 -12.40
N VAL A 698 -2.64 -23.22 -12.50
CA VAL A 698 -2.80 -24.68 -12.38
C VAL A 698 -2.00 -25.42 -13.45
N ALA A 699 -2.00 -24.93 -14.69
CA ALA A 699 -1.18 -25.50 -15.76
C ALA A 699 0.31 -25.36 -15.48
N ARG A 700 0.76 -24.19 -14.96
CA ARG A 700 2.16 -23.98 -14.56
C ARG A 700 2.58 -25.01 -13.53
N ILE A 701 1.80 -25.15 -12.46
CA ILE A 701 2.07 -26.13 -11.39
C ILE A 701 2.06 -27.56 -11.95
N ALA A 702 1.20 -27.88 -12.91
CA ALA A 702 1.16 -29.21 -13.53
C ALA A 702 2.49 -29.53 -14.23
N GLY A 703 3.05 -28.56 -14.97
CA GLY A 703 4.39 -28.69 -15.56
C GLY A 703 5.49 -28.81 -14.50
N LEU A 704 5.40 -28.07 -13.39
CA LEU A 704 6.35 -28.19 -12.27
C LEU A 704 6.36 -29.58 -11.66
N LEU A 705 5.17 -30.12 -11.31
CA LEU A 705 5.05 -31.43 -10.69
C LEU A 705 5.44 -32.56 -11.64
N HIS A 706 5.04 -32.46 -12.92
CA HIS A 706 5.42 -33.42 -13.96
C HIS A 706 6.93 -33.56 -14.11
N LEU A 707 7.64 -32.43 -14.23
CA LEU A 707 9.09 -32.44 -14.38
C LEU A 707 9.82 -32.78 -13.07
N ALA A 708 9.26 -32.42 -11.92
CA ALA A 708 9.79 -32.88 -10.64
C ALA A 708 9.71 -34.40 -10.52
N GLU A 709 8.66 -35.03 -11.03
CA GLU A 709 8.51 -36.48 -10.96
C GLU A 709 9.36 -37.23 -11.98
N HIS A 710 9.37 -36.75 -13.24
CA HIS A 710 9.96 -37.50 -14.36
C HIS A 710 11.33 -36.99 -14.82
N GLY A 711 11.79 -35.84 -14.29
CA GLY A 711 13.06 -35.22 -14.68
C GLY A 711 13.17 -35.02 -16.19
N ALA A 712 14.33 -35.39 -16.75
CA ALA A 712 14.60 -35.25 -18.20
C ALA A 712 13.62 -36.05 -19.08
N SER A 713 13.15 -37.22 -18.60
CA SER A 713 12.20 -38.04 -19.37
C SER A 713 10.84 -37.37 -19.53
N GLY A 714 10.46 -36.53 -18.57
CA GLY A 714 9.22 -35.75 -18.60
C GLY A 714 9.13 -34.77 -19.78
N LEU A 715 10.27 -34.31 -20.32
CA LEU A 715 10.30 -33.40 -21.48
C LEU A 715 9.70 -34.02 -22.76
N ALA A 716 9.72 -35.34 -22.87
CA ALA A 716 9.19 -36.08 -24.02
C ALA A 716 7.83 -36.73 -23.74
N MET A 717 7.33 -36.62 -22.51
CA MET A 717 6.09 -37.26 -22.06
C MET A 717 4.98 -36.21 -21.90
N PRO A 718 3.73 -36.52 -22.31
CA PRO A 718 2.61 -35.66 -22.00
C PRO A 718 2.32 -35.65 -20.49
N ILE A 719 1.84 -34.52 -19.99
CA ILE A 719 1.37 -34.37 -18.61
C ILE A 719 0.11 -35.23 -18.43
N SER A 720 0.16 -36.09 -17.41
CA SER A 720 -0.88 -37.09 -17.16
C SER A 720 -2.15 -36.50 -16.53
N VAL A 721 -3.27 -37.22 -16.66
CA VAL A 721 -4.54 -36.90 -15.98
C VAL A 721 -4.33 -36.78 -14.46
N SER A 722 -3.60 -37.72 -13.86
CA SER A 722 -3.32 -37.71 -12.42
C SER A 722 -2.59 -36.44 -11.97
N THR A 723 -1.64 -35.96 -12.77
CA THR A 723 -0.91 -34.72 -12.47
C THR A 723 -1.85 -33.52 -12.53
N VAL A 724 -2.69 -33.41 -13.55
CA VAL A 724 -3.65 -32.30 -13.69
C VAL A 724 -4.71 -32.33 -12.61
N SER A 725 -5.29 -33.49 -12.30
CA SER A 725 -6.26 -33.60 -11.22
C SER A 725 -5.67 -33.17 -9.88
N ALA A 726 -4.42 -33.58 -9.59
CA ALA A 726 -3.72 -33.15 -8.39
C ALA A 726 -3.52 -31.62 -8.36
N THR A 727 -3.19 -30.99 -9.49
CA THR A 727 -3.03 -29.53 -9.53
C THR A 727 -4.34 -28.76 -9.52
N CYS A 728 -5.43 -29.30 -10.04
CA CYS A 728 -6.78 -28.74 -9.86
C CYS A 728 -7.17 -28.71 -8.37
N VAL A 729 -6.81 -29.73 -7.59
CA VAL A 729 -7.02 -29.74 -6.13
C VAL A 729 -6.18 -28.64 -5.45
N ILE A 730 -4.93 -28.46 -5.86
CA ILE A 730 -4.08 -27.35 -5.40
C ILE A 730 -4.69 -25.99 -5.80
N GLY A 731 -5.25 -25.88 -7.02
CA GLY A 731 -5.94 -24.69 -7.50
C GLY A 731 -7.16 -24.33 -6.68
N ALA A 732 -8.01 -25.33 -6.36
CA ALA A 732 -9.16 -25.16 -5.48
C ALA A 732 -8.76 -24.70 -4.07
N TYR A 733 -7.66 -25.23 -3.54
CA TYR A 733 -7.07 -24.74 -2.29
C TYR A 733 -6.70 -23.24 -2.38
N PHE A 734 -5.95 -22.83 -3.41
CA PHE A 734 -5.56 -21.43 -3.56
C PHE A 734 -6.76 -20.49 -3.78
N LYS A 735 -7.84 -20.97 -4.41
CA LYS A 735 -9.09 -20.23 -4.59
C LYS A 735 -9.72 -19.82 -3.26
N GLU A 736 -9.92 -20.78 -2.35
CA GLU A 736 -10.52 -20.52 -1.03
C GLU A 736 -9.66 -19.56 -0.20
N HIS A 737 -8.34 -19.70 -0.26
CA HIS A 737 -7.43 -18.80 0.44
C HIS A 737 -7.38 -17.40 -0.20
N ALA A 738 -7.48 -17.29 -1.51
CA ALA A 738 -7.55 -16.00 -2.20
C ALA A 738 -8.84 -15.25 -1.81
N LEU A 739 -10.00 -15.92 -1.77
CA LEU A 739 -11.25 -15.32 -1.30
C LEU A 739 -11.10 -14.72 0.11
N ALA A 740 -10.49 -15.47 1.04
CA ALA A 740 -10.22 -14.98 2.38
C ALA A 740 -9.23 -13.79 2.41
N ILE A 741 -8.15 -13.85 1.65
CA ILE A 741 -7.12 -12.80 1.62
C ILE A 741 -7.63 -11.52 0.96
N PHE A 742 -8.35 -11.60 -0.16
CA PHE A 742 -8.96 -10.42 -0.78
C PHE A 742 -10.11 -9.86 0.05
N GLY A 743 -10.76 -10.68 0.89
CA GLY A 743 -11.65 -10.24 1.96
C GLY A 743 -10.93 -9.35 2.97
N LEU A 744 -9.74 -9.74 3.43
CA LEU A 744 -8.92 -8.94 4.35
C LEU A 744 -8.44 -7.61 3.73
N MET A 745 -8.07 -7.62 2.46
CA MET A 745 -7.67 -6.42 1.73
C MET A 745 -8.80 -5.38 1.64
N ARG A 746 -10.07 -5.79 1.78
CA ARG A 746 -11.24 -4.93 1.83
C ARG A 746 -11.57 -4.62 3.29
N GLU A 747 -11.05 -3.52 3.81
CA GLU A 747 -11.26 -3.09 5.20
C GLU A 747 -12.72 -2.69 5.47
N ASP A 748 -13.61 -3.67 5.70
CA ASP A 748 -14.99 -3.40 6.12
C ASP A 748 -14.99 -2.99 7.59
N ARG A 749 -15.11 -1.66 7.82
CA ARG A 749 -15.19 -1.02 9.14
C ARG A 749 -16.19 -1.74 10.08
N ARG A 750 -17.25 -2.35 9.53
CA ARG A 750 -18.28 -3.07 10.30
C ARG A 750 -17.75 -4.34 10.96
N PHE A 751 -16.84 -5.07 10.30
CA PHE A 751 -16.21 -6.27 10.87
C PHE A 751 -15.21 -5.93 11.98
N LYS A 752 -14.47 -4.83 11.83
CA LYS A 752 -13.58 -4.32 12.88
C LYS A 752 -14.37 -3.93 14.14
N LEU A 753 -15.49 -3.25 13.97
CA LEU A 753 -16.41 -2.90 15.05
C LEU A 753 -17.01 -4.15 15.70
N ALA A 754 -17.49 -5.11 14.90
CA ALA A 754 -18.03 -6.37 15.41
C ALA A 754 -17.01 -7.15 16.27
N ARG A 755 -15.74 -7.22 15.85
CA ARG A 755 -14.67 -7.88 16.61
C ARG A 755 -14.43 -7.23 17.97
N GLN A 756 -14.36 -5.90 18.01
CA GLN A 756 -14.22 -5.15 19.27
C GLN A 756 -15.39 -5.41 20.24
N ILE A 757 -16.61 -5.51 19.71
CA ILE A 757 -17.82 -5.79 20.51
C ILE A 757 -17.79 -7.25 21.00
N LEU A 758 -17.43 -8.22 20.15
CA LEU A 758 -17.33 -9.63 20.55
C LEU A 758 -16.28 -9.87 21.63
N ASP A 759 -15.11 -9.24 21.52
CA ASP A 759 -14.05 -9.32 22.53
C ASP A 759 -14.47 -8.69 23.87
N HIS A 760 -15.32 -7.67 23.82
CA HIS A 760 -15.92 -7.09 25.02
C HIS A 760 -16.92 -8.06 25.67
N ILE A 761 -17.82 -8.66 24.88
CA ILE A 761 -18.81 -9.65 25.34
C ILE A 761 -18.11 -10.85 25.99
N ARG A 762 -17.08 -11.39 25.33
CA ARG A 762 -16.30 -12.54 25.83
C ARG A 762 -15.60 -12.27 27.16
N ARG A 763 -15.05 -11.06 27.33
CA ARG A 763 -14.35 -10.67 28.58
C ARG A 763 -15.29 -10.52 29.76
N ASN A 764 -16.50 -9.99 29.53
CA ASN A 764 -17.44 -9.70 30.62
C ASN A 764 -18.46 -10.80 30.89
N LYS A 765 -18.55 -11.83 30.03
CA LYS A 765 -19.42 -13.01 30.19
C LYS A 765 -20.90 -12.69 30.49
N GLY A 766 -21.41 -11.60 29.91
CA GLY A 766 -22.83 -11.25 30.01
C GLY A 766 -23.68 -12.12 29.08
N ASP A 767 -24.79 -12.64 29.58
CA ASP A 767 -25.84 -13.35 28.85
C ASP A 767 -26.79 -12.40 28.09
N ALA A 768 -26.85 -11.14 28.53
CA ALA A 768 -27.51 -10.04 27.83
C ALA A 768 -26.76 -8.71 28.04
N PHE A 769 -26.94 -7.78 27.10
CA PHE A 769 -26.40 -6.42 27.20
C PHE A 769 -27.25 -5.41 26.42
N ASN A 770 -27.11 -4.12 26.74
CA ASN A 770 -27.70 -3.04 25.94
C ASN A 770 -26.65 -2.45 24.98
N GLY A 771 -27.05 -2.04 23.78
CA GLY A 771 -26.14 -1.39 22.83
C GLY A 771 -25.46 -0.14 23.41
N ARG A 772 -26.13 0.59 24.32
CA ARG A 772 -25.54 1.74 25.02
C ARG A 772 -24.46 1.33 26.03
N ASP A 773 -24.54 0.14 26.60
CA ASP A 773 -23.53 -0.35 27.54
C ASP A 773 -22.25 -0.68 26.78
N ILE A 774 -22.36 -1.30 25.60
CA ILE A 774 -21.23 -1.52 24.67
C ILE A 774 -20.54 -0.20 24.31
N MET A 775 -21.30 0.85 23.98
CA MET A 775 -20.73 2.17 23.69
C MET A 775 -19.97 2.76 24.89
N ARG A 776 -20.48 2.57 26.11
CA ARG A 776 -19.85 3.08 27.34
C ARG A 776 -18.62 2.28 27.76
N SER A 777 -18.55 1.02 27.36
CA SER A 777 -17.58 0.05 27.83
C SER A 777 -16.52 -0.33 26.79
N THR A 778 -16.65 0.19 25.56
CA THR A 778 -15.69 0.05 24.46
C THR A 778 -15.21 1.44 23.98
N SER A 779 -14.20 1.48 23.12
CA SER A 779 -13.70 2.73 22.52
C SER A 779 -14.53 3.21 21.32
N ILE A 780 -15.71 2.63 21.09
CA ILE A 780 -16.58 2.97 19.95
C ILE A 780 -17.33 4.27 20.29
N ALA A 781 -17.04 5.33 19.53
CA ALA A 781 -17.43 6.69 19.88
C ALA A 781 -18.85 7.07 19.48
N MET A 782 -19.49 6.31 18.58
CA MET A 782 -20.82 6.60 18.04
C MET A 782 -21.75 5.39 18.15
N MET A 783 -23.02 5.60 18.50
CA MET A 783 -24.03 4.54 18.55
C MET A 783 -24.25 3.88 17.18
N ASP A 784 -24.19 4.63 16.08
CA ASP A 784 -24.30 4.09 14.71
C ASP A 784 -23.19 3.07 14.40
N GLU A 785 -21.98 3.29 14.90
CA GLU A 785 -20.88 2.33 14.76
C GLU A 785 -21.11 1.07 15.61
N VAL A 786 -21.67 1.24 16.81
CA VAL A 786 -22.07 0.11 17.66
C VAL A 786 -23.16 -0.71 16.96
N GLU A 787 -24.19 -0.06 16.41
CA GLU A 787 -25.29 -0.70 15.67
C GLU A 787 -24.77 -1.46 14.44
N GLN A 788 -23.84 -0.88 13.68
CA GLN A 788 -23.20 -1.55 12.54
C GLN A 788 -22.42 -2.81 12.96
N GLY A 789 -21.67 -2.76 14.07
CA GLY A 789 -20.97 -3.92 14.60
C GLY A 789 -21.92 -4.98 15.18
N LEU A 790 -22.98 -4.57 15.87
CA LEU A 790 -24.01 -5.47 16.40
C LEU A 790 -24.78 -6.18 15.30
N LYS A 791 -25.07 -5.49 14.19
CA LYS A 791 -25.74 -6.10 13.05
C LYS A 791 -24.94 -7.25 12.46
N VAL A 792 -23.62 -7.10 12.34
CA VAL A 792 -22.70 -8.16 11.88
C VAL A 792 -22.69 -9.37 12.83
N LEU A 793 -22.79 -9.15 14.15
CA LEU A 793 -22.87 -10.21 15.14
C LEU A 793 -24.23 -10.94 15.12
N GLN A 794 -25.31 -10.18 14.89
CA GLN A 794 -26.67 -10.72 14.80
C GLN A 794 -26.84 -11.59 13.55
N ASP A 795 -26.35 -11.11 12.40
CA ASP A 795 -26.38 -11.85 11.13
C ASP A 795 -25.55 -13.16 11.20
N ARG A 796 -24.63 -13.28 12.17
CA ARG A 796 -23.81 -14.47 12.43
C ARG A 796 -24.35 -15.39 13.52
N GLY A 797 -25.54 -15.11 14.06
CA GLY A 797 -26.13 -15.91 15.13
C GLY A 797 -25.36 -15.84 16.46
N ILE A 798 -24.48 -14.86 16.64
CA ILE A 798 -23.69 -14.65 17.87
C ILE A 798 -24.55 -13.94 18.93
N ILE A 799 -25.43 -13.03 18.50
CA ILE A 799 -26.37 -12.31 19.37
C ILE A 799 -27.76 -12.28 18.72
N ARG A 800 -28.82 -12.05 19.51
CA ARG A 800 -30.16 -11.77 19.00
C ARG A 800 -30.83 -10.66 19.81
N GLU A 801 -31.73 -9.91 19.21
CA GLU A 801 -32.52 -8.92 19.96
C GLU A 801 -33.44 -9.62 20.96
N SER A 802 -33.52 -9.09 22.17
CA SER A 802 -34.40 -9.61 23.22
C SER A 802 -35.61 -8.69 23.38
N ALA A 803 -36.81 -9.25 23.22
CA ALA A 803 -38.06 -8.55 23.50
C ALA A 803 -38.33 -8.35 25.02
N SER A 804 -37.53 -8.99 25.89
CA SER A 804 -37.83 -9.17 27.31
C SER A 804 -36.65 -8.80 28.22
N TYR A 805 -36.35 -7.51 28.32
CA TYR A 805 -35.63 -6.97 29.49
C TYR A 805 -36.42 -5.78 30.06
N LYS A 806 -37.36 -6.09 30.97
CA LYS A 806 -38.19 -5.08 31.65
C LYS A 806 -37.53 -4.71 32.97
N GLU A 807 -36.77 -3.63 33.02
CA GLU A 807 -36.48 -2.96 34.29
C GLU A 807 -37.50 -1.87 34.60
N LYS A 808 -37.87 -1.81 35.89
CA LYS A 808 -38.86 -0.89 36.47
C LYS A 808 -38.30 0.54 36.53
N GLY A 809 -38.82 1.43 35.68
CA GLY A 809 -38.58 2.87 35.81
C GLY A 809 -39.34 3.68 34.76
N ILE A 810 -40.22 4.58 35.21
CA ILE A 810 -41.07 5.43 34.35
C ILE A 810 -40.22 6.62 33.84
N GLY A 811 -40.06 6.74 32.51
CA GLY A 811 -39.77 8.05 31.89
C GLY A 811 -38.65 8.20 30.84
N ARG A 812 -38.00 7.14 30.31
CA ARG A 812 -37.00 7.29 29.20
C ARG A 812 -37.25 6.36 28.00
N PRO A 813 -36.93 6.80 26.76
CA PRO A 813 -37.04 5.95 25.57
C PRO A 813 -36.12 4.73 25.62
N LYS A 814 -36.71 3.58 25.27
CA LYS A 814 -36.15 2.22 25.28
C LYS A 814 -34.81 2.14 24.52
N GLY A 815 -33.83 1.39 25.03
CA GLY A 815 -32.66 0.96 24.25
C GLY A 815 -32.80 -0.52 23.90
N THR A 816 -32.50 -0.91 22.66
CA THR A 816 -32.55 -2.31 22.20
C THR A 816 -31.59 -3.17 23.02
N ALA A 817 -32.12 -4.23 23.63
CA ALA A 817 -31.36 -5.20 24.40
C ALA A 817 -31.05 -6.42 23.53
N TYR A 818 -29.86 -7.00 23.73
CA TYR A 818 -29.39 -8.16 22.98
C TYR A 818 -29.10 -9.30 23.95
N GLN A 819 -29.53 -10.51 23.61
CA GLN A 819 -29.08 -11.74 24.24
C GLN A 819 -27.86 -12.28 23.49
N VAL A 820 -26.99 -12.96 24.22
CA VAL A 820 -25.76 -13.56 23.69
C VAL A 820 -25.94 -15.07 23.54
N ASN A 821 -25.54 -15.61 22.40
CA ASN A 821 -25.58 -17.05 22.16
C ASN A 821 -24.64 -17.77 23.17
N PRO A 822 -25.15 -18.60 24.10
CA PRO A 822 -24.34 -19.22 25.15
C PRO A 822 -23.18 -20.07 24.61
N ARG A 823 -23.33 -20.58 23.38
CA ARG A 823 -22.32 -21.36 22.67
C ARG A 823 -20.99 -20.61 22.52
N ILE A 824 -20.99 -19.27 22.46
CA ILE A 824 -19.75 -18.50 22.29
C ILE A 824 -18.84 -18.49 23.53
N PHE A 825 -19.36 -18.89 24.70
CA PHE A 825 -18.60 -19.01 25.94
C PHE A 825 -18.06 -20.42 26.18
N ASN A 826 -18.55 -21.41 25.43
CA ASN A 826 -18.05 -22.78 25.48
C ASN A 826 -16.74 -22.86 24.67
N SER A 827 -15.62 -22.97 25.38
CA SER A 827 -14.28 -23.25 24.82
C SER A 827 -14.17 -24.60 24.07
N ASN A 828 -15.26 -25.36 23.97
CA ASN A 828 -15.34 -26.66 23.30
C ASN A 828 -15.89 -26.63 21.86
N ILE A 829 -16.27 -25.48 21.31
CA ILE A 829 -16.71 -25.38 19.88
C ILE A 829 -15.54 -25.49 18.88
N ARG A 830 -14.30 -25.63 19.38
CA ARG A 830 -13.13 -26.00 18.55
C ARG A 830 -12.87 -27.51 18.46
N LYS A 831 -13.77 -28.35 18.98
CA LYS A 831 -13.68 -29.81 18.83
C LYS A 831 -14.85 -30.31 17.98
N GLY A 832 -14.63 -30.36 16.68
CA GLY A 832 -15.59 -30.89 15.72
C GLY A 832 -14.93 -31.09 14.37
N TYR A 833 -14.06 -32.11 14.33
CA TYR A 833 -13.40 -32.74 13.18
C TYR A 833 -12.26 -32.01 12.50
#